data_AF-A0A967QFF5-F1
#
_entry.id   AF-A0A967QFF5-F1
#
_cell.length_a   1.000
_cell.length_b   1.000
_cell.length_c   1.000
_cell.angle_alpha   90.00
_cell.angle_beta   90.00
_cell.angle_gamma   90.00
#
_symmetry.space_group_name_H-M   'P 1'
#
loop_
_entity.id
_entity.type
_entity.pdbx_description
1 polymer ?
#
loop_
_entity_poly.entity_id
_entity_poly.type
_entity_poly.pdbx_seq_one_letter_code
_entity_poly.pdbx_strand_id
1 'polypeptide(L)'
;MCGIIAVARRPSTRPTPEASEILDPLAGLAAELRLGSDPTAALRDAADHLLATDALLRGVPGVRLLTADPTVASRLRHDCGEILEVVEDLETAMERDATLPTVELERRNHELVRVRDGLWAITRDRIRAAEAVAELSDGLTTESALEAYLSVHQALSALDRLEVRGRDSAGIHVLVRRHALDVDDPAVKAEIARRAADESFRSGSARLVDGTLSIVHKTAAEIGELGDNTAVLRAAFAADELLRAALRGDDARTLVLGHTRWASIGIISEPNAHPLNSDLLDFDGPYVVGALNGDVDNFADLIADEAVSIPPSVTTDAKVIPSLMSRRLAEGHDSAEAFRRTVATFEGSVAIGACTAAAPDRLQLALRGSGQALYVGLAEDAFVVASEPYGVVEETARYIRMDGETPGNPENANASRGQIIELDSTAAGSLDGVLRRAYDGTDLPVADHDVVVAQITTRDIDRGDSPHYLLKEIGEAPASFRKTLRGKIAETDDGLAVTLGPEILPPDVVADVQDGTIREVLVIGQGTAAVAARSVAASIAALVPDGRIRSEAVLATELSGFGLRRDMSRTLVVAVSQSGTTTDTNRTVDLVRARGARVIAIVNRRNSDLTDRADGVLYTSDGRDVEMSVASTKAFYSQIAAGFLLAVALADLVRGDDGAADRRGLLASIEALPAAMDQVIQRRATIGAAARQFAPGRRYWALVGNGSNRIAASEVRIKLSELCYKSIACDATEDKKHIDLSTEPMILVCAAGLDGSTADDVAKEVAIFRAHKAAPIVIADDDEQRFDAALAVLPVPPVDPRLGFVLSAMAGHLFGYEAALAIDSQAQPLREARSAIEQAAADGYAGDEALATVRPVLERSATSFFDMTRAGELNGHLEASTAVRIATLLRFALGVSPLETYQIDYGKVGTPAVVLDDLAAALTLGIEELTRPIDAIKHQAKTVTVGISRSDETLLEVPLAAAVLEAGAPRDRLSYASLRTLADLDPAVAEVLGHTRYRVEGMSDDGTGEATVVVVDRGGISLNIPTRTDRTPTLRGTKNQVALERRVFVARGRSDGRSIIIVPELKDNVTTGLTLLQVRFADRLSAAAARGVLQGYRNRYSAVRDAVMETEETFREDLLADQDVGDLLTLPINDLADRWRVDGG
;
A
#
# COMPACT_ATOMS: atom_id res chain seq x y z
N MET A 1 -4.94 -4.02 1.90
CA MET A 1 -3.71 -3.41 2.48
C MET A 1 -3.61 -4.03 3.84
N CYS A 2 -2.45 -4.54 4.28
CA CYS A 2 -2.27 -4.76 5.72
C CYS A 2 -2.50 -3.45 6.45
N GLY A 3 -3.05 -3.50 7.65
CA GLY A 3 -3.57 -2.32 8.29
C GLY A 3 -3.51 -2.51 9.78
N ILE A 4 -2.57 -1.83 10.41
CA ILE A 4 -2.57 -1.56 11.84
C ILE A 4 -3.68 -0.55 12.10
N ILE A 5 -4.51 -0.83 13.09
CA ILE A 5 -5.50 0.08 13.63
C ILE A 5 -5.33 0.13 15.13
N ALA A 6 -5.45 1.30 15.75
CA ALA A 6 -5.48 1.38 17.20
C ALA A 6 -6.40 2.50 17.66
N VAL A 7 -7.04 2.29 18.81
CA VAL A 7 -7.88 3.30 19.45
C VAL A 7 -7.45 3.44 20.90
N ALA A 8 -6.95 4.63 21.24
CA ALA A 8 -6.57 5.01 22.60
C ALA A 8 -7.44 6.18 23.04
N ARG A 9 -8.18 6.02 24.15
CA ARG A 9 -9.25 6.94 24.56
C ARG A 9 -9.07 7.43 25.99
N ARG A 10 -9.46 8.67 26.24
CA ARG A 10 -9.73 9.22 27.58
C ARG A 10 -11.24 9.32 27.84
N PRO A 11 -11.65 9.39 29.12
CA PRO A 11 -13.06 9.64 29.46
C PRO A 11 -13.57 10.91 28.82
N SER A 12 -14.81 10.87 28.34
CA SER A 12 -15.39 12.08 27.76
C SER A 12 -15.70 13.13 28.82
N THR A 13 -15.46 14.39 28.47
CA THR A 13 -15.78 15.53 29.35
C THR A 13 -16.98 16.34 28.84
N ARG A 14 -17.43 16.07 27.61
CA ARG A 14 -18.58 16.74 27.01
C ARG A 14 -19.88 16.12 27.52
N PRO A 15 -20.87 16.93 27.95
CA PRO A 15 -22.18 16.40 28.34
C PRO A 15 -22.87 15.73 27.14
N THR A 16 -23.69 14.72 27.44
CA THR A 16 -24.62 14.14 26.47
C THR A 16 -25.57 15.22 25.95
N PRO A 17 -25.69 15.42 24.62
CA PRO A 17 -26.61 16.40 24.06
C PRO A 17 -28.06 15.99 24.32
N GLU A 18 -28.95 16.98 24.42
CA GLU A 18 -30.40 16.77 24.51
C GLU A 18 -31.00 16.45 23.14
N ALA A 19 -32.06 15.66 23.10
CA ALA A 19 -32.72 15.27 21.84
C ALA A 19 -33.19 16.48 21.00
N SER A 20 -33.63 17.57 21.65
CA SER A 20 -34.00 18.81 20.96
C SER A 20 -32.83 19.50 20.26
N GLU A 21 -31.61 19.44 20.84
CA GLU A 21 -30.41 20.05 20.24
C GLU A 21 -30.01 19.36 18.93
N ILE A 22 -30.42 18.11 18.76
CA ILE A 22 -30.16 17.29 17.57
C ILE A 22 -31.27 17.42 16.53
N LEU A 23 -32.53 17.40 16.96
CA LEU A 23 -33.67 17.24 16.05
C LEU A 23 -34.24 18.59 15.57
N ASP A 24 -34.24 19.62 16.42
CA ASP A 24 -34.82 20.92 16.06
C ASP A 24 -34.07 21.60 14.88
N PRO A 25 -32.73 21.53 14.75
CA PRO A 25 -32.01 22.12 13.61
C PRO A 25 -32.31 21.48 12.24
N LEU A 26 -32.80 20.24 12.22
CA LEU A 26 -33.13 19.52 10.99
C LEU A 26 -34.62 19.65 10.64
N ALA A 27 -35.45 20.05 11.60
CA ALA A 27 -36.89 20.17 11.44
C ALA A 27 -37.23 21.26 10.40
N GLY A 28 -37.89 20.87 9.31
CA GLY A 28 -38.32 21.80 8.26
C GLY A 28 -37.25 22.16 7.24
N LEU A 29 -36.00 21.69 7.39
CA LEU A 29 -34.89 22.01 6.49
C LEU A 29 -35.15 21.54 5.04
N ALA A 30 -35.80 20.39 4.86
CA ALA A 30 -36.23 19.91 3.55
C ALA A 30 -37.23 20.89 2.87
N ALA A 31 -38.12 21.53 3.63
CA ALA A 31 -39.05 22.51 3.11
C ALA A 31 -38.34 23.82 2.72
N GLU A 32 -37.36 24.26 3.50
CA GLU A 32 -36.54 25.43 3.20
C GLU A 32 -35.72 25.23 1.92
N LEU A 33 -35.10 24.06 1.74
CA LEU A 33 -34.38 23.71 0.51
C LEU A 33 -35.29 23.71 -0.74
N ARG A 34 -36.55 23.30 -0.60
CA ARG A 34 -37.54 23.31 -1.70
C ARG A 34 -38.02 24.72 -2.05
N LEU A 35 -38.18 25.59 -1.06
CA LEU A 35 -38.84 26.90 -1.21
C LEU A 35 -37.87 28.09 -1.28
N GLY A 36 -36.58 27.86 -1.05
CA GLY A 36 -35.55 28.90 -1.00
C GLY A 36 -35.39 29.64 -2.32
N SER A 37 -35.39 30.98 -2.26
CA SER A 37 -35.17 31.83 -3.44
C SER A 37 -33.70 31.90 -3.89
N ASP A 38 -32.76 31.58 -2.98
CA ASP A 38 -31.33 31.41 -3.26
C ASP A 38 -30.91 29.97 -2.90
N PRO A 39 -30.81 29.08 -3.89
CA PRO A 39 -30.49 27.68 -3.64
C PRO A 39 -29.07 27.45 -3.10
N THR A 40 -28.11 28.30 -3.45
CA THR A 40 -26.72 28.16 -2.97
C THR A 40 -26.64 28.51 -1.50
N ALA A 41 -27.34 29.56 -1.06
CA ALA A 41 -27.47 29.90 0.36
C ALA A 41 -28.23 28.80 1.13
N ALA A 42 -29.35 28.31 0.60
CA ALA A 42 -30.13 27.25 1.26
C ALA A 42 -29.31 25.95 1.44
N LEU A 43 -28.52 25.55 0.43
CA LEU A 43 -27.63 24.39 0.53
C LEU A 43 -26.53 24.61 1.59
N ARG A 44 -25.98 25.83 1.69
CA ARG A 44 -24.99 26.16 2.72
C ARG A 44 -25.58 26.06 4.12
N ASP A 45 -26.73 26.66 4.35
CA ASP A 45 -27.38 26.65 5.66
C ASP A 45 -27.75 25.22 6.06
N ALA A 46 -28.24 24.40 5.11
CA ALA A 46 -28.48 22.98 5.34
C ALA A 46 -27.21 22.20 5.68
N ALA A 47 -26.11 22.45 4.96
CA ALA A 47 -24.83 21.84 5.26
C ALA A 47 -24.34 22.20 6.66
N ASP A 48 -24.45 23.47 7.05
CA ASP A 48 -24.02 23.96 8.37
C ASP A 48 -24.81 23.29 9.50
N HIS A 49 -26.14 23.17 9.38
CA HIS A 49 -26.97 22.45 10.36
C HIS A 49 -26.64 20.96 10.44
N LEU A 50 -26.48 20.27 9.31
CA LEU A 50 -26.13 18.84 9.30
C LEU A 50 -24.75 18.57 9.90
N LEU A 51 -23.75 19.40 9.57
CA LEU A 51 -22.40 19.26 10.11
C LEU A 51 -22.33 19.59 11.61
N ALA A 52 -23.14 20.56 12.09
CA ALA A 52 -23.28 20.83 13.52
C ALA A 52 -23.92 19.65 14.26
N THR A 53 -24.95 19.04 13.68
CA THR A 53 -25.59 17.84 14.24
C THR A 53 -24.64 16.64 14.28
N ASP A 54 -23.88 16.39 13.21
CA ASP A 54 -22.81 15.37 13.22
C ASP A 54 -21.79 15.62 14.34
N ALA A 55 -21.35 16.88 14.52
CA ALA A 55 -20.40 17.23 15.58
C ALA A 55 -20.95 16.92 16.98
N LEU A 56 -22.23 17.19 17.24
CA LEU A 56 -22.88 16.87 18.53
C LEU A 56 -23.03 15.36 18.74
N LEU A 57 -23.33 14.60 17.67
CA LEU A 57 -23.50 13.14 17.70
C LEU A 57 -22.17 12.37 17.69
N ARG A 58 -21.03 13.04 17.51
CA ARG A 58 -19.72 12.40 17.48
C ARG A 58 -19.31 11.86 18.86
N GLY A 59 -18.49 10.81 18.87
CA GLY A 59 -17.90 10.26 20.09
C GLY A 59 -18.89 9.66 21.08
N VAL A 60 -18.45 9.52 22.33
CA VAL A 60 -19.20 8.86 23.42
C VAL A 60 -20.51 9.59 23.74
N PRO A 61 -20.58 10.94 23.80
CA PRO A 61 -21.82 11.63 24.14
C PRO A 61 -22.97 11.35 23.16
N GLY A 62 -22.69 11.29 21.85
CA GLY A 62 -23.70 10.97 20.85
C GLY A 62 -24.16 9.51 20.91
N VAL A 63 -23.23 8.56 21.10
CA VAL A 63 -23.56 7.15 21.31
C VAL A 63 -24.44 6.97 22.55
N ARG A 64 -24.16 7.69 23.65
CA ARG A 64 -25.00 7.69 24.86
C ARG A 64 -26.43 8.15 24.56
N LEU A 65 -26.60 9.25 23.84
CA LEU A 65 -27.94 9.73 23.46
C LEU A 65 -28.69 8.70 22.62
N LEU A 66 -28.06 8.21 21.54
CA LEU A 66 -28.70 7.32 20.57
C LEU A 66 -29.01 5.93 21.12
N THR A 67 -28.21 5.43 22.06
CA THR A 67 -28.49 4.15 22.75
C THR A 67 -29.53 4.30 23.87
N ALA A 68 -29.58 5.46 24.54
CA ALA A 68 -30.58 5.74 25.57
C ALA A 68 -31.97 6.05 25.01
N ASP A 69 -32.05 6.72 23.86
CA ASP A 69 -33.31 7.06 23.19
C ASP A 69 -33.29 6.67 21.69
N PRO A 70 -33.72 5.43 21.36
CA PRO A 70 -33.81 4.98 19.97
C PRO A 70 -34.76 5.81 19.09
N THR A 71 -35.68 6.59 19.67
CA THR A 71 -36.62 7.42 18.89
C THR A 71 -35.91 8.57 18.18
N VAL A 72 -34.80 9.06 18.74
CA VAL A 72 -33.93 10.07 18.11
C VAL A 72 -33.36 9.53 16.80
N ALA A 73 -32.82 8.31 16.80
CA ALA A 73 -32.27 7.67 15.60
C ALA A 73 -33.34 7.48 14.51
N SER A 74 -34.55 7.07 14.88
CA SER A 74 -35.67 6.93 13.92
C SER A 74 -36.08 8.27 13.30
N ARG A 75 -36.14 9.35 14.10
CA ARG A 75 -36.46 10.70 13.59
C ARG A 75 -35.36 11.25 12.70
N LEU A 76 -34.09 11.12 13.09
CA LEU A 76 -32.95 11.51 12.26
C LEU A 76 -32.97 10.83 10.89
N ARG A 77 -33.25 9.52 10.83
CA ARG A 77 -33.38 8.81 9.55
C ARG A 77 -34.49 9.37 8.67
N HIS A 78 -35.63 9.73 9.27
CA HIS A 78 -36.75 10.31 8.56
C HIS A 78 -36.39 11.69 8.00
N ASP A 79 -35.93 12.60 8.86
CA ASP A 79 -35.60 13.99 8.49
C ASP A 79 -34.46 14.03 7.46
N CYS A 80 -33.39 13.25 7.66
CA CYS A 80 -32.29 13.12 6.70
C CYS A 80 -32.76 12.50 5.36
N GLY A 81 -33.72 11.57 5.40
CA GLY A 81 -34.32 10.99 4.20
C GLY A 81 -35.06 12.04 3.37
N GLU A 82 -35.90 12.87 4.01
CA GLU A 82 -36.60 13.95 3.32
C GLU A 82 -35.64 14.99 2.72
N ILE A 83 -34.57 15.32 3.43
CA ILE A 83 -33.53 16.25 2.94
C ILE A 83 -32.81 15.65 1.73
N LEU A 84 -32.45 14.35 1.78
CA LEU A 84 -31.75 13.67 0.69
C LEU A 84 -32.57 13.69 -0.61
N GLU A 85 -33.87 13.41 -0.56
CA GLU A 85 -34.76 13.47 -1.72
C GLU A 85 -34.72 14.86 -2.38
N VAL A 86 -34.76 15.93 -1.58
CA VAL A 86 -34.70 17.31 -2.10
C VAL A 86 -33.35 17.61 -2.74
N VAL A 87 -32.26 17.12 -2.15
CA VAL A 87 -30.90 17.31 -2.67
C VAL A 87 -30.72 16.61 -4.02
N GLU A 88 -31.27 15.41 -4.18
CA GLU A 88 -31.24 14.66 -5.45
C GLU A 88 -32.03 15.39 -6.56
N ASP A 89 -33.18 15.96 -6.23
CA ASP A 89 -33.96 16.80 -7.15
C ASP A 89 -33.17 18.05 -7.58
N LEU A 90 -32.52 18.73 -6.62
CA LEU A 90 -31.70 19.92 -6.88
C LEU A 90 -30.49 19.61 -7.75
N GLU A 91 -29.80 18.49 -7.53
CA GLU A 91 -28.68 18.06 -8.37
C GLU A 91 -29.15 17.80 -9.80
N THR A 92 -30.24 17.05 -9.96
CA THR A 92 -30.81 16.75 -11.28
C THR A 92 -31.19 18.01 -12.04
N ALA A 93 -31.71 19.02 -11.34
CA ALA A 93 -32.02 20.32 -11.93
C ALA A 93 -30.75 21.07 -12.35
N MET A 94 -29.70 21.07 -11.50
CA MET A 94 -28.42 21.70 -11.82
C MET A 94 -27.73 21.05 -13.02
N GLU A 95 -27.78 19.73 -13.16
CA GLU A 95 -27.19 19.02 -14.31
C GLU A 95 -27.86 19.36 -15.64
N ARG A 96 -29.12 19.81 -15.62
CA ARG A 96 -29.88 20.20 -16.81
C ARG A 96 -29.76 21.69 -17.14
N ASP A 97 -29.26 22.50 -16.22
CA ASP A 97 -29.19 23.96 -16.37
C ASP A 97 -27.85 24.39 -16.99
N ALA A 98 -27.83 24.45 -18.32
CA ALA A 98 -26.67 24.92 -19.10
C ALA A 98 -26.42 26.44 -18.99
N THR A 99 -27.30 27.20 -18.33
CA THR A 99 -27.20 28.67 -18.26
C THR A 99 -26.43 29.19 -17.06
N LEU A 100 -26.09 28.31 -16.10
CA LEU A 100 -25.34 28.69 -14.91
C LEU A 100 -23.87 28.97 -15.22
N PRO A 101 -23.32 30.12 -14.81
CA PRO A 101 -21.89 30.37 -14.90
C PRO A 101 -21.08 29.30 -14.16
N THR A 102 -19.96 28.86 -14.74
CA THR A 102 -19.09 27.80 -14.18
C THR A 102 -18.76 28.01 -12.70
N VAL A 103 -18.39 29.23 -12.31
CA VAL A 103 -18.02 29.55 -10.92
C VAL A 103 -19.18 29.33 -9.94
N GLU A 104 -20.41 29.64 -10.37
CA GLU A 104 -21.60 29.44 -9.53
C GLU A 104 -21.98 27.95 -9.47
N LEU A 105 -21.82 27.21 -10.58
CA LEU A 105 -22.01 25.76 -10.62
C LEU A 105 -21.05 25.04 -9.65
N GLU A 106 -19.77 25.42 -9.66
CA GLU A 106 -18.75 24.86 -8.75
C GLU A 106 -19.08 25.16 -7.29
N ARG A 107 -19.45 26.42 -6.99
CA ARG A 107 -19.83 26.83 -5.64
C ARG A 107 -21.04 26.04 -5.14
N ARG A 108 -22.08 25.90 -5.96
CA ARG A 108 -23.30 25.18 -5.58
C ARG A 108 -23.05 23.68 -5.44
N ASN A 109 -22.22 23.09 -6.31
CA ASN A 109 -21.78 21.71 -6.19
C ASN A 109 -20.98 21.47 -4.89
N HIS A 110 -20.12 22.41 -4.50
CA HIS A 110 -19.39 22.34 -3.23
C HIS A 110 -20.35 22.29 -2.03
N GLU A 111 -21.36 23.17 -1.97
CA GLU A 111 -22.35 23.14 -0.88
C GLU A 111 -23.18 21.84 -0.90
N LEU A 112 -23.57 21.35 -2.08
CA LEU A 112 -24.30 20.08 -2.24
C LEU A 112 -23.50 18.88 -1.69
N VAL A 113 -22.20 18.84 -1.98
CA VAL A 113 -21.29 17.82 -1.45
C VAL A 113 -21.23 17.86 0.07
N ARG A 114 -21.20 19.07 0.68
CA ARG A 114 -21.22 19.23 2.15
C ARG A 114 -22.52 18.74 2.78
N VAL A 115 -23.67 19.03 2.16
CA VAL A 115 -24.98 18.50 2.61
C VAL A 115 -24.96 16.98 2.62
N ARG A 116 -24.51 16.36 1.51
CA ARG A 116 -24.40 14.90 1.41
C ARG A 116 -23.40 14.31 2.40
N ASP A 117 -22.29 15.00 2.68
CA ASP A 117 -21.31 14.56 3.69
C ASP A 117 -21.97 14.52 5.08
N GLY A 118 -22.71 15.57 5.44
CA GLY A 118 -23.44 15.65 6.71
C GLY A 118 -24.55 14.60 6.85
N LEU A 119 -25.37 14.43 5.80
CA LEU A 119 -26.40 13.37 5.76
C LEU A 119 -25.79 11.98 5.93
N TRP A 120 -24.68 11.71 5.24
CA TRP A 120 -23.97 10.43 5.34
C TRP A 120 -23.41 10.22 6.74
N ALA A 121 -22.70 11.20 7.28
CA ALA A 121 -22.09 11.10 8.60
C ALA A 121 -23.14 10.78 9.67
N ILE A 122 -24.28 11.48 9.68
CA ILE A 122 -25.37 11.21 10.63
C ILE A 122 -25.94 9.79 10.45
N THR A 123 -26.32 9.43 9.22
CA THR A 123 -27.13 8.23 8.96
C THR A 123 -26.31 6.93 8.88
N ARG A 124 -25.09 6.99 8.36
CA ARG A 124 -24.24 5.83 8.06
C ARG A 124 -23.03 5.69 8.99
N ASP A 125 -22.58 6.77 9.62
CA ASP A 125 -21.50 6.70 10.61
C ASP A 125 -22.07 6.73 12.04
N ARG A 126 -22.77 7.80 12.44
CA ARG A 126 -23.20 7.99 13.85
C ARG A 126 -24.26 7.01 14.31
N ILE A 127 -25.37 6.89 13.58
CA ILE A 127 -26.45 5.97 13.96
C ILE A 127 -25.95 4.52 13.91
N ARG A 128 -25.20 4.15 12.86
CA ARG A 128 -24.61 2.81 12.73
C ARG A 128 -23.67 2.48 13.89
N ALA A 129 -22.82 3.43 14.31
CA ALA A 129 -21.93 3.23 15.44
C ALA A 129 -22.71 2.99 16.74
N ALA A 130 -23.75 3.78 17.01
CA ALA A 130 -24.59 3.59 18.19
C ALA A 130 -25.30 2.23 18.20
N GLU A 131 -25.85 1.79 17.07
CA GLU A 131 -26.51 0.48 16.94
C GLU A 131 -25.53 -0.67 17.13
N ALA A 132 -24.35 -0.59 16.51
CA ALA A 132 -23.32 -1.62 16.66
C ALA A 132 -22.76 -1.67 18.09
N VAL A 133 -22.64 -0.52 18.79
CA VAL A 133 -22.27 -0.50 20.21
C VAL A 133 -23.36 -1.12 21.07
N ALA A 134 -24.64 -0.84 20.80
CA ALA A 134 -25.75 -1.47 21.51
C ALA A 134 -25.76 -3.00 21.34
N GLU A 135 -25.46 -3.49 20.14
CA GLU A 135 -25.34 -4.93 19.85
C GLU A 135 -24.14 -5.56 20.56
N LEU A 136 -22.94 -4.95 20.45
CA LEU A 136 -21.72 -5.48 21.07
C LEU A 136 -21.78 -5.48 22.60
N SER A 137 -22.43 -4.48 23.19
CA SER A 137 -22.53 -4.32 24.64
C SER A 137 -23.59 -5.21 25.30
N ASP A 138 -24.48 -5.83 24.51
CA ASP A 138 -25.58 -6.68 24.99
C ASP A 138 -26.37 -6.03 26.15
N GLY A 139 -26.68 -4.73 25.99
CA GLY A 139 -27.43 -3.95 26.97
C GLY A 139 -26.64 -3.39 28.15
N LEU A 140 -25.31 -3.52 28.18
CA LEU A 140 -24.48 -2.77 29.14
C LEU A 140 -24.51 -1.27 28.82
N THR A 141 -24.94 -0.46 29.79
CA THR A 141 -25.12 0.99 29.64
C THR A 141 -24.16 1.82 30.51
N THR A 142 -23.22 1.17 31.20
CA THR A 142 -22.17 1.87 31.96
C THR A 142 -21.29 2.68 31.00
N GLU A 143 -20.79 3.82 31.49
CA GLU A 143 -20.03 4.76 30.65
C GLU A 143 -18.76 4.11 30.08
N SER A 144 -18.03 3.40 30.92
CA SER A 144 -16.84 2.63 30.53
C SER A 144 -17.12 1.52 29.51
N ALA A 145 -18.28 0.87 29.58
CA ALA A 145 -18.66 -0.16 28.61
C ALA A 145 -18.96 0.47 27.24
N LEU A 146 -19.72 1.57 27.21
CA LEU A 146 -19.98 2.30 25.96
C LEU A 146 -18.69 2.83 25.34
N GLU A 147 -17.76 3.37 26.14
CA GLU A 147 -16.43 3.80 25.69
C GLU A 147 -15.60 2.67 25.09
N ALA A 148 -15.57 1.51 25.76
CA ALA A 148 -14.83 0.34 25.33
C ALA A 148 -15.39 -0.25 24.03
N TYR A 149 -16.70 -0.50 23.98
CA TYR A 149 -17.34 -1.06 22.80
C TYR A 149 -17.38 -0.09 21.63
N LEU A 150 -17.43 1.23 21.86
CA LEU A 150 -17.20 2.22 20.81
C LEU A 150 -15.79 2.10 20.24
N SER A 151 -14.76 1.96 21.08
CA SER A 151 -13.38 1.81 20.63
C SER A 151 -13.18 0.51 19.83
N VAL A 152 -13.83 -0.59 20.24
CA VAL A 152 -13.85 -1.86 19.50
C VAL A 152 -14.61 -1.71 18.17
N HIS A 153 -15.77 -1.06 18.15
CA HIS A 153 -16.53 -0.80 16.94
C HIS A 153 -15.73 0.05 15.94
N GLN A 154 -15.11 1.13 16.41
CA GLN A 154 -14.26 2.01 15.59
C GLN A 154 -13.10 1.22 14.97
N ALA A 155 -12.45 0.34 15.74
CA ALA A 155 -11.43 -0.53 15.21
C ALA A 155 -11.97 -1.48 14.14
N LEU A 156 -13.07 -2.19 14.40
CA LEU A 156 -13.72 -3.09 13.43
C LEU A 156 -14.15 -2.36 12.15
N SER A 157 -14.73 -1.17 12.29
CA SER A 157 -15.17 -0.39 11.14
C SER A 157 -14.00 0.17 10.32
N ALA A 158 -12.89 0.52 10.96
CA ALA A 158 -11.67 0.86 10.25
C ALA A 158 -11.13 -0.37 9.51
N LEU A 159 -11.17 -1.57 10.11
CA LEU A 159 -10.74 -2.81 9.44
C LEU A 159 -11.56 -3.07 8.17
N ASP A 160 -12.90 -2.91 8.22
CA ASP A 160 -13.81 -3.06 7.07
C ASP A 160 -13.32 -2.26 5.84
N ARG A 161 -12.82 -1.04 6.07
CA ARG A 161 -12.34 -0.12 5.03
C ARG A 161 -10.89 -0.36 4.60
N LEU A 162 -10.12 -1.13 5.36
CA LEU A 162 -8.75 -1.48 5.01
C LEU A 162 -8.65 -2.88 4.36
N GLU A 163 -9.65 -3.74 4.53
CA GLU A 163 -9.72 -5.09 3.96
C GLU A 163 -9.81 -5.17 2.43
N VAL A 164 -10.09 -4.04 1.78
CA VAL A 164 -10.39 -3.92 0.34
C VAL A 164 -9.27 -4.29 -0.63
N ARG A 165 -8.05 -4.64 -0.17
CA ARG A 165 -6.98 -5.13 -1.06
C ARG A 165 -6.52 -6.55 -0.75
N GLY A 166 -7.44 -7.34 -0.21
CA GLY A 166 -7.34 -8.76 0.11
C GLY A 166 -6.56 -9.05 1.36
N ARG A 167 -6.98 -10.10 2.08
CA ARG A 167 -6.42 -10.55 3.35
C ARG A 167 -6.80 -11.99 3.62
N ASP A 168 -5.96 -12.60 4.43
CA ASP A 168 -6.07 -13.98 4.86
C ASP A 168 -6.41 -14.11 6.36
N SER A 169 -6.24 -13.05 7.14
CA SER A 169 -6.45 -13.09 8.58
C SER A 169 -6.61 -11.70 9.21
N ALA A 170 -7.24 -11.65 10.38
CA ALA A 170 -7.58 -10.45 11.12
C ALA A 170 -7.51 -10.70 12.63
N GLY A 171 -7.22 -9.66 13.40
CA GLY A 171 -7.29 -9.74 14.85
C GLY A 171 -7.46 -8.37 15.52
N ILE A 172 -8.14 -8.37 16.66
CA ILE A 172 -8.24 -7.21 17.55
C ILE A 172 -7.90 -7.67 18.96
N HIS A 173 -6.97 -6.94 19.56
CA HIS A 173 -6.57 -7.03 20.95
C HIS A 173 -7.16 -5.87 21.73
N VAL A 174 -7.65 -6.16 22.94
CA VAL A 174 -8.17 -5.18 23.90
C VAL A 174 -7.43 -5.35 25.22
N LEU A 175 -6.85 -4.26 25.70
CA LEU A 175 -6.20 -4.16 26.99
C LEU A 175 -7.10 -3.36 27.94
N VAL A 176 -7.59 -4.01 29.00
CA VAL A 176 -8.54 -3.46 29.98
C VAL A 176 -7.85 -3.27 31.32
N ARG A 177 -7.72 -2.02 31.76
CA ARG A 177 -7.25 -1.68 33.12
C ARG A 177 -8.40 -1.26 34.01
N ARG A 178 -8.22 -1.37 35.33
CA ARG A 178 -9.26 -1.07 36.34
C ARG A 178 -10.57 -1.82 36.04
N HIS A 179 -10.44 -3.07 35.59
CA HIS A 179 -11.58 -3.91 35.28
C HIS A 179 -12.42 -4.21 36.53
N ALA A 180 -13.70 -4.53 36.33
CA ALA A 180 -14.62 -4.89 37.40
C ALA A 180 -14.62 -6.39 37.78
N LEU A 181 -13.68 -7.19 37.22
CA LEU A 181 -13.60 -8.61 37.54
C LEU A 181 -13.25 -8.84 39.02
N ASP A 182 -14.01 -9.72 39.67
CA ASP A 182 -13.59 -10.38 40.89
C ASP A 182 -12.65 -11.53 40.53
N VAL A 183 -11.35 -11.29 40.65
CA VAL A 183 -10.30 -12.26 40.26
C VAL A 183 -10.20 -13.45 41.22
N ASP A 184 -10.80 -13.34 42.41
CA ASP A 184 -10.86 -14.40 43.40
C ASP A 184 -12.09 -15.30 43.22
N ASP A 185 -13.07 -14.89 42.40
CA ASP A 185 -14.20 -15.72 42.00
C ASP A 185 -13.70 -17.00 41.28
N PRO A 186 -14.08 -18.21 41.73
CA PRO A 186 -13.59 -19.46 41.15
C PRO A 186 -13.90 -19.64 39.66
N ALA A 187 -15.03 -19.13 39.17
CA ALA A 187 -15.41 -19.25 37.76
C ALA A 187 -14.59 -18.29 36.90
N VAL A 188 -14.41 -17.04 37.34
CA VAL A 188 -13.57 -16.06 36.65
C VAL A 188 -12.12 -16.55 36.59
N LYS A 189 -11.59 -17.04 37.70
CA LYS A 189 -10.23 -17.58 37.78
C LYS A 189 -10.03 -18.79 36.88
N ALA A 190 -10.99 -19.71 36.84
CA ALA A 190 -10.95 -20.87 35.96
C ALA A 190 -10.98 -20.48 34.48
N GLU A 191 -11.80 -19.49 34.13
CA GLU A 191 -11.93 -19.02 32.74
C GLU A 191 -10.66 -18.30 32.27
N ILE A 192 -10.07 -17.42 33.09
CA ILE A 192 -8.78 -16.79 32.79
C ILE A 192 -7.69 -17.85 32.64
N ALA A 193 -7.60 -18.83 33.55
CA ALA A 193 -6.61 -19.89 33.47
C ALA A 193 -6.76 -20.74 32.20
N ARG A 194 -8.01 -21.06 31.80
CA ARG A 194 -8.31 -21.80 30.57
C ARG A 194 -7.85 -21.04 29.33
N ARG A 195 -8.14 -19.74 29.24
CA ARG A 195 -7.72 -18.89 28.12
C ARG A 195 -6.23 -18.53 28.15
N ALA A 196 -5.60 -18.56 29.32
CA ALA A 196 -4.17 -18.33 29.51
C ALA A 196 -3.30 -19.52 29.04
N ALA A 197 -3.87 -20.73 29.01
CA ALA A 197 -3.16 -21.95 28.65
C ALA A 197 -2.80 -22.06 27.14
N ASP A 198 -3.35 -21.19 26.30
CA ASP A 198 -3.00 -21.18 24.88
C ASP A 198 -1.70 -20.43 24.61
N GLU A 199 -0.62 -21.18 24.45
CA GLU A 199 0.74 -20.66 24.18
C GLU A 199 0.87 -19.97 22.82
N SER A 200 -0.02 -20.27 21.87
CA SER A 200 0.00 -19.75 20.50
C SER A 200 -0.77 -18.43 20.33
N PHE A 201 -1.39 -17.90 21.39
CA PHE A 201 -2.14 -16.64 21.39
C PHE A 201 -3.21 -16.55 20.28
N ARG A 202 -4.01 -17.61 20.16
CA ARG A 202 -5.17 -17.74 19.27
C ARG A 202 -6.36 -16.92 19.78
N SER A 203 -7.39 -16.83 18.96
CA SER A 203 -8.68 -16.18 19.24
C SER A 203 -9.28 -16.66 20.56
N GLY A 204 -9.79 -15.71 21.35
CA GLY A 204 -10.29 -15.94 22.70
C GLY A 204 -9.20 -16.03 23.77
N SER A 205 -7.91 -15.98 23.42
CA SER A 205 -6.83 -15.96 24.43
C SER A 205 -6.95 -14.75 25.35
N ALA A 206 -6.64 -14.97 26.63
CA ALA A 206 -6.62 -13.92 27.64
C ALA A 206 -5.39 -14.03 28.56
N ARG A 207 -4.92 -12.90 29.08
CA ARG A 207 -3.87 -12.82 30.10
C ARG A 207 -4.28 -11.78 31.14
N LEU A 208 -4.10 -12.09 32.42
CA LEU A 208 -4.25 -11.11 33.51
C LEU A 208 -2.87 -10.87 34.11
N VAL A 209 -2.29 -9.70 33.84
CA VAL A 209 -0.93 -9.33 34.24
C VAL A 209 -0.98 -7.97 34.91
N ASP A 210 -0.45 -7.85 36.12
CA ASP A 210 -0.38 -6.59 36.89
C ASP A 210 -1.72 -5.83 36.99
N GLY A 211 -2.82 -6.57 37.21
CA GLY A 211 -4.18 -6.00 37.31
C GLY A 211 -4.74 -5.46 35.98
N THR A 212 -4.09 -5.80 34.86
CA THR A 212 -4.51 -5.47 33.51
C THR A 212 -4.91 -6.75 32.77
N LEU A 213 -6.13 -6.74 32.22
CA LEU A 213 -6.66 -7.84 31.44
C LEU A 213 -6.38 -7.62 29.94
N SER A 214 -5.74 -8.59 29.31
CA SER A 214 -5.49 -8.66 27.88
C SER A 214 -6.43 -9.71 27.27
N ILE A 215 -7.19 -9.35 26.23
CA ILE A 215 -8.03 -10.27 25.46
C ILE A 215 -7.77 -10.06 23.97
N VAL A 216 -7.70 -11.14 23.19
CA VAL A 216 -7.58 -11.06 21.73
C VAL A 216 -8.62 -11.94 21.04
N HIS A 217 -9.21 -11.42 19.97
CA HIS A 217 -10.03 -12.18 19.03
C HIS A 217 -9.38 -12.14 17.66
N LYS A 218 -9.31 -13.30 17.00
CA LYS A 218 -8.61 -13.50 15.73
C LYS A 218 -9.44 -14.38 14.81
N THR A 219 -9.18 -14.26 13.52
CA THR A 219 -9.71 -15.13 12.48
C THR A 219 -8.66 -15.24 11.37
N ALA A 220 -8.60 -16.41 10.75
CA ALA A 220 -7.78 -16.65 9.58
C ALA A 220 -8.59 -17.51 8.60
N ALA A 221 -8.77 -17.00 7.40
CA ALA A 221 -9.43 -17.67 6.30
C ALA A 221 -8.59 -17.43 5.03
N GLU A 222 -8.08 -18.52 4.44
CA GLU A 222 -7.39 -18.44 3.15
C GLU A 222 -8.32 -17.92 2.04
N ILE A 223 -9.64 -18.05 2.25
CA ILE A 223 -10.69 -17.71 1.29
C ILE A 223 -11.89 -17.14 2.06
N GLY A 224 -12.37 -15.98 1.63
CA GLY A 224 -13.56 -15.31 2.16
C GLY A 224 -13.94 -14.11 1.30
N GLU A 225 -15.10 -13.53 1.58
CA GLU A 225 -15.57 -12.28 1.01
C GLU A 225 -15.16 -11.08 1.88
N LEU A 226 -15.18 -9.89 1.29
CA LEU A 226 -14.91 -8.66 2.03
C LEU A 226 -15.94 -8.48 3.15
N GLY A 227 -15.46 -8.37 4.40
CA GLY A 227 -16.28 -8.24 5.60
C GLY A 227 -16.46 -9.54 6.40
N ASP A 228 -16.05 -10.70 5.88
CA ASP A 228 -16.19 -11.98 6.60
C ASP A 228 -15.38 -11.97 7.90
N ASN A 229 -14.13 -11.51 7.83
CA ASN A 229 -13.25 -11.45 8.99
C ASN A 229 -13.82 -10.57 10.10
N THR A 230 -14.26 -9.36 9.75
CA THR A 230 -14.84 -8.43 10.73
C THR A 230 -16.19 -8.93 11.24
N ALA A 231 -16.98 -9.66 10.45
CA ALA A 231 -18.20 -10.32 10.92
C ALA A 231 -17.89 -11.39 11.98
N VAL A 232 -16.89 -12.25 11.75
CA VAL A 232 -16.42 -13.23 12.74
C VAL A 232 -15.93 -12.54 14.01
N LEU A 233 -15.13 -11.48 13.88
CA LEU A 233 -14.65 -10.71 15.02
C LEU A 233 -15.79 -10.02 15.79
N ARG A 234 -16.77 -9.41 15.10
CA ARG A 234 -17.97 -8.81 15.71
C ARG A 234 -18.73 -9.84 16.55
N ALA A 235 -18.98 -11.03 16.00
CA ALA A 235 -19.64 -12.11 16.71
C ALA A 235 -18.83 -12.57 17.94
N ALA A 236 -17.51 -12.68 17.81
CA ALA A 236 -16.63 -13.08 18.92
C ALA A 236 -16.64 -12.07 20.08
N PHE A 237 -16.58 -10.75 19.78
CA PHE A 237 -16.69 -9.71 20.81
C PHE A 237 -18.08 -9.64 21.44
N ALA A 238 -19.14 -9.77 20.64
CA ALA A 238 -20.50 -9.80 21.15
C ALA A 238 -20.73 -10.99 22.10
N ALA A 239 -20.08 -12.13 21.84
CA ALA A 239 -20.21 -13.35 22.66
C ALA A 239 -19.26 -13.41 23.88
N ASP A 240 -18.32 -12.47 24.05
CA ASP A 240 -17.30 -12.58 25.10
C ASP A 240 -17.78 -12.12 26.48
N GLU A 241 -18.27 -13.08 27.28
CA GLU A 241 -18.75 -12.84 28.64
C GLU A 241 -17.68 -12.33 29.61
N LEU A 242 -16.40 -12.70 29.42
CA LEU A 242 -15.31 -12.26 30.29
C LEU A 242 -15.01 -10.77 30.09
N LEU A 243 -14.94 -10.33 28.84
CA LEU A 243 -14.81 -8.91 28.50
C LEU A 243 -16.01 -8.13 29.04
N ARG A 244 -17.22 -8.64 28.84
CA ARG A 244 -18.45 -8.01 29.33
C ARG A 244 -18.41 -7.84 30.86
N ALA A 245 -18.02 -8.88 31.59
CA ALA A 245 -17.86 -8.82 33.04
C ALA A 245 -16.79 -7.80 33.47
N ALA A 246 -15.68 -7.71 32.74
CA ALA A 246 -14.59 -6.76 33.02
C ALA A 246 -15.02 -5.30 32.87
N LEU A 247 -15.99 -5.02 32.00
CA LEU A 247 -16.47 -3.67 31.67
C LEU A 247 -17.68 -3.21 32.50
N ARG A 248 -18.17 -4.02 33.46
CA ARG A 248 -19.34 -3.68 34.28
C ARG A 248 -19.14 -2.51 35.25
N GLY A 249 -17.90 -2.12 35.53
CA GLY A 249 -17.58 -1.03 36.46
C GLY A 249 -17.26 0.26 35.73
N ASP A 250 -17.62 1.41 36.30
CA ASP A 250 -17.52 2.74 35.65
C ASP A 250 -16.09 3.23 35.42
N ASP A 251 -15.10 2.62 36.07
CA ASP A 251 -13.70 3.03 36.02
C ASP A 251 -12.84 2.25 35.01
N ALA A 252 -13.41 1.24 34.34
CA ALA A 252 -12.68 0.45 33.36
C ALA A 252 -12.20 1.33 32.19
N ARG A 253 -10.97 1.11 31.72
CA ARG A 253 -10.39 1.84 30.58
C ARG A 253 -9.76 0.86 29.61
N THR A 254 -9.90 1.14 28.32
CA THR A 254 -9.46 0.23 27.25
C THR A 254 -8.49 0.90 26.28
N LEU A 255 -7.49 0.14 25.85
CA LEU A 255 -6.68 0.41 24.67
C LEU A 255 -6.93 -0.72 23.66
N VAL A 256 -7.23 -0.37 22.42
CA VAL A 256 -7.50 -1.33 21.35
C VAL A 256 -6.36 -1.30 20.34
N LEU A 257 -5.82 -2.47 20.01
CA LEU A 257 -4.85 -2.66 18.92
C LEU A 257 -5.41 -3.72 17.98
N GLY A 258 -5.76 -3.32 16.77
CA GLY A 258 -6.21 -4.17 15.69
C GLY A 258 -5.15 -4.31 14.60
N HIS A 259 -5.20 -5.43 13.92
CA HIS A 259 -4.45 -5.61 12.69
C HIS A 259 -5.19 -6.57 11.79
N THR A 260 -4.98 -6.40 10.52
CA THR A 260 -5.54 -7.30 9.52
C THR A 260 -4.40 -7.58 8.54
N ARG A 261 -4.18 -8.84 8.18
CA ARG A 261 -2.90 -9.35 7.66
C ARG A 261 -3.01 -9.85 6.22
N TRP A 262 -1.91 -9.66 5.52
CA TRP A 262 -1.54 -10.32 4.27
C TRP A 262 -0.23 -11.06 4.57
N ALA A 263 -0.22 -12.38 4.53
CA ALA A 263 0.96 -13.17 4.82
C ALA A 263 2.08 -12.93 3.80
N SER A 264 3.19 -12.36 4.25
CA SER A 264 4.49 -12.33 3.56
C SER A 264 5.39 -13.45 4.10
N ILE A 265 5.64 -13.44 5.42
CA ILE A 265 6.40 -14.44 6.17
C ILE A 265 5.47 -15.17 7.15
N GLY A 266 5.42 -16.50 7.07
CA GLY A 266 4.59 -17.38 7.90
C GLY A 266 3.23 -17.69 7.27
N ILE A 267 2.76 -18.94 7.41
CA ILE A 267 1.52 -19.42 6.78
C ILE A 267 0.27 -18.63 7.23
N ILE A 268 -0.81 -18.75 6.47
CA ILE A 268 -2.13 -18.23 6.86
C ILE A 268 -2.65 -19.09 8.01
N SER A 269 -2.67 -18.54 9.21
CA SER A 269 -3.15 -19.23 10.39
C SER A 269 -3.48 -18.24 11.50
N GLU A 270 -4.38 -18.63 12.39
CA GLU A 270 -4.76 -17.82 13.54
C GLU A 270 -3.58 -17.48 14.49
N PRO A 271 -2.63 -18.40 14.78
CA PRO A 271 -1.40 -18.05 15.51
C PRO A 271 -0.54 -16.98 14.85
N ASN A 272 -0.56 -16.89 13.51
CA ASN A 272 0.18 -15.87 12.75
C ASN A 272 -0.61 -14.57 12.54
N ALA A 273 -1.92 -14.57 12.81
CA ALA A 273 -2.72 -13.35 12.74
C ALA A 273 -2.28 -12.38 13.85
N HIS A 274 -1.96 -11.15 13.49
CA HIS A 274 -1.60 -10.11 14.44
C HIS A 274 -2.88 -9.55 15.11
N PRO A 275 -2.78 -8.99 16.34
CA PRO A 275 -1.56 -8.78 17.13
C PRO A 275 -0.97 -10.05 17.78
N LEU A 276 0.34 -10.04 18.06
CA LEU A 276 1.09 -11.10 18.73
C LEU A 276 1.52 -10.63 20.14
N ASN A 277 1.59 -11.53 21.11
CA ASN A 277 2.06 -11.23 22.47
C ASN A 277 3.56 -11.56 22.67
N SER A 278 4.09 -11.30 23.86
CA SER A 278 5.48 -11.55 24.24
C SER A 278 5.75 -12.93 24.81
N ASP A 279 4.75 -13.82 24.90
CA ASP A 279 4.94 -15.16 25.49
C ASP A 279 5.98 -15.95 24.68
N LEU A 280 6.98 -16.49 25.38
CA LEU A 280 8.07 -17.31 24.85
C LEU A 280 8.13 -18.64 25.62
N LEU A 281 8.74 -19.67 25.01
CA LEU A 281 8.83 -21.00 25.64
C LEU A 281 9.85 -21.05 26.79
N ASP A 282 10.81 -20.12 26.80
CA ASP A 282 11.98 -20.13 27.69
C ASP A 282 12.16 -18.83 28.50
N PHE A 283 11.23 -17.90 28.40
CA PHE A 283 11.34 -16.58 29.03
C PHE A 283 9.99 -16.10 29.57
N ASP A 284 9.98 -15.75 30.85
CA ASP A 284 8.86 -15.09 31.53
C ASP A 284 9.27 -13.66 31.85
N GLY A 285 8.60 -12.68 31.23
CA GLY A 285 8.97 -11.28 31.29
C GLY A 285 7.77 -10.34 31.10
N PRO A 286 7.99 -9.01 31.15
CA PRO A 286 6.92 -8.02 31.05
C PRO A 286 6.05 -8.21 29.81
N TYR A 287 4.73 -8.15 29.98
CA TYR A 287 3.78 -8.48 28.92
C TYR A 287 3.68 -7.37 27.87
N VAL A 288 3.90 -7.73 26.60
CA VAL A 288 3.85 -6.83 25.43
C VAL A 288 2.99 -7.45 24.33
N VAL A 289 2.24 -6.62 23.61
CA VAL A 289 1.52 -6.99 22.40
C VAL A 289 1.96 -6.08 21.26
N GLY A 290 2.14 -6.63 20.05
CA GLY A 290 2.60 -5.90 18.88
C GLY A 290 1.95 -6.36 17.58
N ALA A 291 1.89 -5.46 16.61
CA ALA A 291 1.47 -5.70 15.23
C ALA A 291 2.44 -5.03 14.25
N LEU A 292 2.59 -5.66 13.08
CA LEU A 292 3.50 -5.24 12.02
C LEU A 292 2.76 -5.12 10.68
N ASN A 293 3.01 -4.02 10.00
CA ASN A 293 2.88 -3.88 8.56
C ASN A 293 4.28 -3.83 7.93
N GLY A 294 4.50 -4.58 6.85
CA GLY A 294 5.82 -4.72 6.23
C GLY A 294 6.57 -5.92 6.77
N ASP A 295 7.89 -5.95 6.54
CA ASP A 295 8.75 -7.10 6.85
C ASP A 295 9.96 -6.64 7.67
N VAL A 296 10.32 -7.44 8.69
CA VAL A 296 11.59 -7.29 9.42
C VAL A 296 12.62 -8.20 8.76
N ASP A 297 13.43 -7.66 7.85
CA ASP A 297 14.33 -8.44 6.99
C ASP A 297 15.36 -9.29 7.77
N ASN A 298 15.80 -8.79 8.93
CA ASN A 298 16.79 -9.45 9.79
C ASN A 298 16.19 -10.25 10.96
N PHE A 299 14.90 -10.62 10.91
CA PHE A 299 14.23 -11.29 12.04
C PHE A 299 14.90 -12.60 12.48
N ALA A 300 15.41 -13.40 11.52
CA ALA A 300 16.06 -14.67 11.82
C ALA A 300 17.37 -14.49 12.59
N ASP A 301 18.16 -13.47 12.21
CA ASP A 301 19.39 -13.10 12.91
C ASP A 301 19.07 -12.62 14.32
N LEU A 302 18.03 -11.79 14.49
CA LEU A 302 17.60 -11.30 15.80
C LEU A 302 17.15 -12.44 16.73
N ILE A 303 16.40 -13.42 16.21
CA ILE A 303 15.99 -14.60 16.98
C ILE A 303 17.21 -15.41 17.44
N ALA A 304 18.21 -15.57 16.56
CA ALA A 304 19.41 -16.34 16.85
C ALA A 304 20.34 -15.61 17.84
N ASP A 305 20.64 -14.33 17.60
CA ASP A 305 21.55 -13.50 18.39
C ASP A 305 21.03 -13.31 19.81
N GLU A 306 19.72 -13.16 19.98
CA GLU A 306 19.08 -13.01 21.28
C GLU A 306 18.66 -14.35 21.88
N ALA A 307 18.84 -15.50 21.19
CA ALA A 307 18.39 -16.81 21.65
C ALA A 307 16.92 -16.79 22.13
N VAL A 308 16.01 -16.40 21.23
CA VAL A 308 14.56 -16.32 21.50
C VAL A 308 13.88 -17.64 21.12
N SER A 309 13.15 -18.28 22.05
CA SER A 309 12.39 -19.51 21.75
C SER A 309 10.90 -19.25 21.58
N ILE A 310 10.42 -19.37 20.33
CA ILE A 310 9.04 -19.05 19.92
C ILE A 310 8.22 -20.36 19.77
N PRO A 311 6.91 -20.36 20.10
CA PRO A 311 6.02 -21.48 19.81
C PRO A 311 6.06 -21.90 18.32
N PRO A 312 6.20 -23.20 17.98
CA PRO A 312 6.38 -23.66 16.59
C PRO A 312 5.25 -23.30 15.63
N SER A 313 4.03 -23.06 16.14
CA SER A 313 2.89 -22.63 15.35
C SER A 313 2.99 -21.18 14.84
N VAL A 314 3.83 -20.36 15.48
CA VAL A 314 4.04 -18.95 15.14
C VAL A 314 5.29 -18.85 14.26
N THR A 315 5.08 -18.54 12.99
CA THR A 315 6.11 -18.54 11.93
C THR A 315 6.31 -17.17 11.28
N THR A 316 5.60 -16.14 11.76
CA THR A 316 5.75 -14.75 11.29
C THR A 316 6.90 -14.04 11.99
N ASP A 317 7.60 -13.20 11.21
CA ASP A 317 8.64 -12.28 11.63
C ASP A 317 8.16 -11.28 12.70
N ALA A 318 6.89 -10.84 12.66
CA ALA A 318 6.32 -9.88 13.60
C ALA A 318 6.45 -10.28 15.09
N LYS A 319 6.64 -11.56 15.39
CA LYS A 319 6.83 -12.05 16.77
C LYS A 319 8.07 -11.47 17.44
N VAL A 320 9.09 -11.02 16.69
CA VAL A 320 10.28 -10.38 17.28
C VAL A 320 9.95 -9.07 18.00
N ILE A 321 8.87 -8.37 17.61
CA ILE A 321 8.47 -7.08 18.18
C ILE A 321 8.14 -7.20 19.68
N PRO A 322 7.08 -7.93 20.08
CA PRO A 322 6.74 -8.06 21.49
C PRO A 322 7.81 -8.83 22.28
N SER A 323 8.51 -9.78 21.63
CA SER A 323 9.54 -10.61 22.29
C SER A 323 10.76 -9.79 22.72
N LEU A 324 11.33 -8.99 21.81
CA LEU A 324 12.49 -8.17 22.13
C LEU A 324 12.12 -6.99 23.04
N MET A 325 10.96 -6.36 22.83
CA MET A 325 10.52 -5.27 23.72
C MET A 325 10.32 -5.77 25.16
N SER A 326 9.75 -6.97 25.34
CA SER A 326 9.62 -7.59 26.67
C SER A 326 10.97 -7.79 27.35
N ARG A 327 11.99 -8.23 26.61
CA ARG A 327 13.36 -8.37 27.14
C ARG A 327 13.98 -7.03 27.52
N ARG A 328 13.84 -5.99 26.70
CA ARG A 328 14.32 -4.64 27.04
C ARG A 328 13.63 -4.05 28.28
N LEU A 329 12.34 -4.34 28.47
CA LEU A 329 11.63 -3.99 29.71
C LEU A 329 12.20 -4.76 30.91
N ALA A 330 12.51 -6.06 30.75
CA ALA A 330 13.14 -6.86 31.81
C ALA A 330 14.56 -6.39 32.16
N GLU A 331 15.28 -5.75 31.22
CA GLU A 331 16.57 -5.07 31.45
C GLU A 331 16.42 -3.76 32.25
N GLY A 332 15.19 -3.32 32.54
CA GLY A 332 14.90 -2.12 33.34
C GLY A 332 14.72 -0.83 32.54
N HIS A 333 14.61 -0.93 31.21
CA HIS A 333 14.25 0.23 30.38
C HIS A 333 12.76 0.59 30.55
N ASP A 334 12.43 1.88 30.49
CA ASP A 334 11.03 2.31 30.42
C ASP A 334 10.38 1.91 29.08
N SER A 335 9.05 2.00 28.97
CA SER A 335 8.32 1.56 27.78
C SER A 335 8.75 2.26 26.50
N ALA A 336 9.07 3.56 26.54
CA ALA A 336 9.43 4.33 25.36
C ALA A 336 10.82 3.94 24.86
N GLU A 337 11.78 3.83 25.79
CA GLU A 337 13.16 3.47 25.49
C GLU A 337 13.29 1.99 25.12
N ALA A 338 12.54 1.09 25.77
CA ALA A 338 12.47 -0.32 25.41
C ALA A 338 11.96 -0.48 23.96
N PHE A 339 10.87 0.19 23.60
CA PHE A 339 10.35 0.16 22.24
C PHE A 339 11.34 0.75 21.23
N ARG A 340 11.90 1.93 21.50
CA ARG A 340 12.89 2.58 20.62
C ARG A 340 14.10 1.68 20.35
N ARG A 341 14.66 1.06 21.39
CA ARG A 341 15.79 0.14 21.27
C ARG A 341 15.44 -1.09 20.44
N THR A 342 14.25 -1.65 20.64
CA THR A 342 13.77 -2.79 19.85
C THR A 342 13.63 -2.43 18.38
N VAL A 343 12.93 -1.34 18.04
CA VAL A 343 12.70 -1.01 16.62
C VAL A 343 13.97 -0.53 15.91
N ALA A 344 14.94 0.02 16.65
CA ALA A 344 16.24 0.43 16.11
C ALA A 344 17.12 -0.72 15.62
N THR A 345 16.89 -1.96 16.07
CA THR A 345 17.64 -3.15 15.61
C THR A 345 17.05 -3.79 14.37
N PHE A 346 15.85 -3.39 13.94
CA PHE A 346 15.22 -3.96 12.76
C PHE A 346 15.90 -3.46 11.50
N GLU A 347 15.86 -4.26 10.44
CA GLU A 347 16.15 -3.89 9.05
C GLU A 347 14.88 -4.13 8.21
N GLY A 348 14.71 -3.38 7.12
CA GLY A 348 13.50 -3.43 6.29
C GLY A 348 12.55 -2.25 6.44
N SER A 349 11.44 -2.30 5.69
CA SER A 349 10.38 -1.29 5.63
C SER A 349 9.23 -1.70 6.55
N VAL A 350 9.10 -1.02 7.69
CA VAL A 350 8.19 -1.44 8.77
C VAL A 350 7.31 -0.30 9.25
N ALA A 351 6.06 -0.63 9.53
CA ALA A 351 5.15 0.16 10.37
C ALA A 351 4.70 -0.73 11.53
N ILE A 352 4.84 -0.24 12.76
CA ILE A 352 4.66 -1.05 13.97
C ILE A 352 3.73 -0.33 14.94
N GLY A 353 2.83 -1.09 15.56
CA GLY A 353 2.04 -0.66 16.72
C GLY A 353 2.26 -1.63 17.88
N ALA A 354 2.54 -1.13 19.07
CA ALA A 354 2.76 -1.95 20.26
C ALA A 354 2.19 -1.32 21.53
N CYS A 355 1.74 -2.16 22.46
CA CYS A 355 1.30 -1.76 23.80
C CYS A 355 1.77 -2.77 24.85
N THR A 356 1.82 -2.36 26.11
CA THR A 356 2.30 -3.20 27.22
C THR A 356 1.43 -3.04 28.47
N ALA A 357 1.32 -4.10 29.27
CA ALA A 357 0.63 -4.05 30.56
C ALA A 357 1.36 -3.15 31.57
N ALA A 358 2.67 -2.91 31.41
CA ALA A 358 3.47 -2.05 32.29
C ALA A 358 3.16 -0.54 32.11
N ALA A 359 2.66 -0.15 30.93
CA ALA A 359 2.27 1.22 30.59
C ALA A 359 0.97 1.19 29.77
N PRO A 360 -0.17 0.79 30.39
CA PRO A 360 -1.41 0.45 29.70
C PRO A 360 -2.13 1.65 29.08
N ASP A 361 -1.67 2.87 29.39
CA ASP A 361 -2.13 4.14 28.83
C ASP A 361 -1.26 4.68 27.69
N ARG A 362 -0.17 3.97 27.34
CA ARG A 362 0.77 4.35 26.29
C ARG A 362 0.65 3.42 25.08
N LEU A 363 0.46 4.02 23.90
CA LEU A 363 0.55 3.31 22.62
C LEU A 363 1.82 3.73 21.90
N GLN A 364 2.63 2.75 21.49
CA GLN A 364 3.90 2.97 20.81
C GLN A 364 3.74 2.70 19.30
N LEU A 365 4.21 3.61 18.48
CA LEU A 365 4.18 3.54 17.02
C LEU A 365 5.57 3.76 16.43
N ALA A 366 5.93 3.02 15.39
CA ALA A 366 7.16 3.27 14.63
C ALA A 366 6.91 3.14 13.13
N LEU A 367 7.58 3.98 12.33
CA LEU A 367 7.56 3.94 10.87
C LEU A 367 8.97 4.16 10.32
N ARG A 368 9.41 3.26 9.43
CA ARG A 368 10.66 3.42 8.69
C ARG A 368 10.56 2.79 7.32
N GLY A 369 11.11 3.46 6.31
CA GLY A 369 11.02 3.07 4.90
C GLY A 369 9.81 3.69 4.20
N SER A 370 9.77 3.52 2.88
CA SER A 370 8.78 4.16 1.99
C SER A 370 7.55 3.30 1.70
N GLY A 371 7.59 2.01 2.05
CA GLY A 371 6.58 1.05 1.66
C GLY A 371 5.34 1.01 2.55
N GLN A 372 5.41 1.61 3.74
CA GLN A 372 4.37 1.56 4.76
C GLN A 372 3.93 2.98 5.17
N ALA A 373 2.76 3.11 5.77
CA ALA A 373 2.26 4.38 6.29
C ALA A 373 1.48 4.17 7.61
N LEU A 374 1.51 5.21 8.45
CA LEU A 374 0.70 5.33 9.65
C LEU A 374 0.19 6.76 9.78
N TYR A 375 -1.08 6.87 10.16
CA TYR A 375 -1.79 8.12 10.36
C TYR A 375 -2.34 8.14 11.78
N VAL A 376 -2.08 9.22 12.53
CA VAL A 376 -2.60 9.42 13.88
C VAL A 376 -3.73 10.44 13.82
N GLY A 377 -4.96 9.95 13.85
CA GLY A 377 -6.16 10.76 13.91
C GLY A 377 -6.36 11.42 15.27
N LEU A 378 -6.67 12.72 15.25
CA LEU A 378 -7.03 13.51 16.43
C LEU A 378 -8.56 13.60 16.51
N ALA A 379 -9.19 12.61 17.13
CA ALA A 379 -10.63 12.55 17.35
C ALA A 379 -10.98 13.08 18.75
N GLU A 380 -12.24 13.44 18.97
CA GLU A 380 -12.69 13.88 20.29
C GLU A 380 -12.45 12.77 21.32
N ASP A 381 -11.64 13.08 22.34
CA ASP A 381 -11.24 12.20 23.44
C ASP A 381 -10.54 10.89 23.00
N ALA A 382 -10.08 10.79 21.75
CA ALA A 382 -9.45 9.59 21.22
C ALA A 382 -8.34 9.89 20.22
N PHE A 383 -7.28 9.08 20.27
CA PHE A 383 -6.39 8.87 19.13
C PHE A 383 -6.88 7.66 18.33
N VAL A 384 -7.07 7.85 17.03
CA VAL A 384 -7.42 6.77 16.09
C VAL A 384 -6.27 6.60 15.12
N VAL A 385 -5.54 5.51 15.27
CA VAL A 385 -4.39 5.18 14.42
C VAL A 385 -4.86 4.26 13.31
N ALA A 386 -4.45 4.52 12.07
CA ALA A 386 -4.67 3.61 10.96
C ALA A 386 -3.52 3.69 9.94
N SER A 387 -3.33 2.62 9.16
CA SER A 387 -2.32 2.61 8.09
C SER A 387 -2.70 3.36 6.81
N GLU A 388 -3.97 3.78 6.69
CA GLU A 388 -4.46 4.70 5.66
C GLU A 388 -5.46 5.68 6.28
N PRO A 389 -5.64 6.89 5.70
CA PRO A 389 -6.60 7.87 6.21
C PRO A 389 -8.03 7.33 6.24
N TYR A 390 -8.36 6.34 5.40
CA TYR A 390 -9.67 5.68 5.36
C TYR A 390 -10.09 5.08 6.71
N GLY A 391 -9.13 4.64 7.52
CA GLY A 391 -9.40 4.13 8.88
C GLY A 391 -9.55 5.23 9.93
N VAL A 392 -9.33 6.50 9.57
CA VAL A 392 -9.38 7.66 10.48
C VAL A 392 -10.61 8.54 10.21
N VAL A 393 -10.99 8.71 8.93
CA VAL A 393 -11.94 9.76 8.48
C VAL A 393 -13.37 9.61 8.99
N GLU A 394 -13.78 8.44 9.48
CA GLU A 394 -15.07 8.29 10.18
C GLU A 394 -15.10 9.11 11.48
N GLU A 395 -13.97 9.16 12.19
CA GLU A 395 -13.88 9.75 13.52
C GLU A 395 -13.34 11.17 13.51
N THR A 396 -12.46 11.50 12.56
CA THR A 396 -11.87 12.82 12.45
C THR A 396 -11.29 13.07 11.07
N ALA A 397 -11.41 14.30 10.57
CA ALA A 397 -10.69 14.74 9.39
C ALA A 397 -9.24 15.13 9.72
N ARG A 398 -8.88 15.33 10.99
CA ARG A 398 -7.57 15.85 11.40
C ARG A 398 -6.62 14.72 11.76
N TYR A 399 -5.47 14.64 11.13
CA TYR A 399 -4.47 13.62 11.43
C TYR A 399 -3.03 14.11 11.26
N ILE A 400 -2.10 13.44 11.92
CA ILE A 400 -0.66 13.54 11.66
C ILE A 400 -0.26 12.35 10.79
N ARG A 401 0.45 12.60 9.69
CA ARG A 401 1.07 11.54 8.87
C ARG A 401 2.49 11.28 9.37
N MET A 402 2.81 10.04 9.70
CA MET A 402 4.18 9.66 10.03
C MET A 402 5.05 9.64 8.78
N ASP A 403 6.32 10.01 8.92
CA ASP A 403 7.33 10.01 7.86
C ASP A 403 8.35 8.89 8.10
N GLY A 404 8.53 8.02 7.11
CA GLY A 404 9.46 6.89 7.14
C GLY A 404 10.82 7.16 6.48
N GLU A 405 11.00 8.28 5.79
CA GLU A 405 12.12 8.51 4.87
C GLU A 405 12.89 9.81 5.15
N THR A 406 12.24 10.89 5.57
CA THR A 406 12.92 12.17 5.78
C THR A 406 13.95 12.04 6.93
N PRO A 407 15.20 12.48 6.73
CA PRO A 407 16.19 12.51 7.81
C PRO A 407 15.72 13.41 8.95
N GLY A 408 15.91 12.98 10.20
CA GLY A 408 15.53 13.74 11.39
C GLY A 408 16.23 15.10 11.50
N ASN A 409 17.36 15.29 10.80
CA ASN A 409 17.94 16.60 10.53
C ASN A 409 18.18 16.75 9.02
N PRO A 410 17.40 17.58 8.30
CA PRO A 410 17.55 17.79 6.86
C PRO A 410 18.92 18.35 6.43
N GLU A 411 19.65 19.02 7.33
CA GLU A 411 20.99 19.56 7.06
C GLU A 411 22.09 18.49 7.20
N ASN A 412 21.75 17.32 7.74
CA ASN A 412 22.67 16.21 7.92
C ASN A 412 22.14 14.97 7.18
N ALA A 413 22.72 14.68 6.01
CA ALA A 413 22.34 13.51 5.21
C ALA A 413 22.46 12.17 5.95
N ASN A 414 23.26 12.11 7.04
CA ASN A 414 23.47 10.94 7.88
C ASN A 414 22.53 10.86 9.09
N ALA A 415 21.61 11.82 9.26
CA ALA A 415 20.65 11.79 10.35
C ALA A 415 19.74 10.56 10.25
N SER A 416 19.32 10.04 11.39
CA SER A 416 18.40 8.91 11.47
C SER A 416 17.12 9.20 10.69
N ARG A 417 16.65 8.20 9.92
CA ARG A 417 15.41 8.27 9.14
C ARG A 417 14.31 7.47 9.83
N GLY A 418 13.08 7.85 9.54
CA GLY A 418 11.90 7.27 10.18
C GLY A 418 11.55 7.94 11.50
N GLN A 419 10.36 7.63 11.99
CA GLN A 419 9.77 8.28 13.15
C GLN A 419 9.22 7.24 14.13
N ILE A 420 9.34 7.55 15.41
CA ILE A 420 8.71 6.84 16.53
C ILE A 420 7.76 7.82 17.20
N ILE A 421 6.52 7.40 17.45
CA ILE A 421 5.52 8.19 18.16
C ILE A 421 5.03 7.41 19.37
N GLU A 422 5.07 8.04 20.54
CA GLU A 422 4.33 7.61 21.72
C GLU A 422 3.04 8.43 21.82
N LEU A 423 1.91 7.75 22.06
CA LEU A 423 0.62 8.35 22.33
C LEU A 423 0.20 8.14 23.78
N ASP A 424 -0.07 9.23 24.49
CA ASP A 424 -0.61 9.25 25.84
C ASP A 424 -2.14 9.30 25.81
N SER A 425 -2.79 8.18 26.11
CA SER A 425 -4.25 8.10 26.12
C SER A 425 -4.92 9.09 27.07
N THR A 426 -4.24 9.61 28.09
CA THR A 426 -4.83 10.60 29.03
C THR A 426 -5.04 11.98 28.41
N ALA A 427 -4.27 12.31 27.37
CA ALA A 427 -4.38 13.54 26.58
C ALA A 427 -4.94 13.29 25.17
N ALA A 428 -5.65 12.16 24.99
CA ALA A 428 -6.20 11.75 23.70
C ALA A 428 -7.07 12.83 23.03
N GLY A 429 -6.86 13.00 21.72
CA GLY A 429 -7.50 14.03 20.90
C GLY A 429 -6.74 15.36 20.81
N SER A 430 -5.65 15.54 21.56
CA SER A 430 -4.77 16.73 21.53
C SER A 430 -3.36 16.37 21.06
N LEU A 431 -2.63 17.35 20.52
CA LEU A 431 -1.19 17.23 20.26
C LEU A 431 -0.37 17.06 21.55
N ASP A 432 -0.88 17.49 22.70
CA ASP A 432 -0.19 17.36 24.00
C ASP A 432 0.07 15.89 24.38
N GLY A 433 -0.74 14.96 23.86
CA GLY A 433 -0.57 13.53 24.06
C GLY A 433 0.30 12.85 23.01
N VAL A 434 0.95 13.61 22.11
CA VAL A 434 1.76 13.07 21.01
C VAL A 434 3.23 13.43 21.23
N LEU A 435 4.07 12.43 21.44
CA LEU A 435 5.51 12.60 21.54
C LEU A 435 6.21 11.88 20.38
N ARG A 436 6.94 12.63 19.55
CA ARG A 436 7.61 12.10 18.34
C ARG A 436 9.14 12.20 18.47
N ARG A 437 9.84 11.13 18.10
CA ARG A 437 11.31 11.00 18.12
C ARG A 437 11.85 10.31 16.87
N ALA A 438 13.12 10.53 16.57
CA ALA A 438 13.88 9.72 15.63
C ALA A 438 14.36 8.41 16.29
N TYR A 439 14.79 7.45 15.47
CA TYR A 439 15.27 6.15 15.97
C TYR A 439 16.55 6.26 16.82
N ASP A 440 17.37 7.29 16.59
CA ASP A 440 18.56 7.59 17.40
C ASP A 440 18.24 8.24 18.76
N GLY A 441 16.98 8.59 19.01
CA GLY A 441 16.50 9.23 20.23
C GLY A 441 16.37 10.75 20.15
N THR A 442 16.69 11.38 19.01
CA THR A 442 16.49 12.82 18.79
C THR A 442 15.01 13.17 18.87
N ASP A 443 14.64 14.18 19.66
CA ASP A 443 13.26 14.67 19.72
C ASP A 443 12.88 15.38 18.41
N LEU A 444 11.67 15.09 17.90
CA LEU A 444 11.11 15.66 16.69
C LEU A 444 9.76 16.32 17.03
N PRO A 445 9.75 17.57 17.55
CA PRO A 445 8.52 18.22 18.03
C PRO A 445 7.39 18.18 17.00
N VAL A 446 6.16 18.05 17.49
CA VAL A 446 4.93 18.10 16.67
C VAL A 446 4.23 19.43 16.94
N ALA A 447 3.77 20.09 15.89
CA ALA A 447 3.07 21.37 15.97
C ALA A 447 1.83 21.37 15.05
N ASP A 448 1.02 22.44 15.13
CA ASP A 448 -0.23 22.54 14.37
C ASP A 448 -0.06 22.43 12.85
N HIS A 449 1.12 22.80 12.31
CA HIS A 449 1.40 22.67 10.88
C HIS A 449 1.67 21.24 10.42
N ASP A 450 1.94 20.30 11.34
CA ASP A 450 2.02 18.87 11.05
C ASP A 450 0.62 18.24 10.88
N VAL A 451 -0.45 18.93 11.28
CA VAL A 451 -1.83 18.42 11.23
C VAL A 451 -2.43 18.66 9.85
N VAL A 452 -2.74 17.55 9.17
CA VAL A 452 -3.41 17.55 7.88
C VAL A 452 -4.92 17.40 8.08
N VAL A 453 -5.70 18.09 7.23
CA VAL A 453 -7.15 17.91 7.15
C VAL A 453 -7.48 17.06 5.92
N ALA A 454 -8.09 15.90 6.15
CA ALA A 454 -8.59 15.00 5.12
C ALA A 454 -9.65 15.72 4.28
N GLN A 455 -9.58 15.55 2.96
CA GLN A 455 -10.57 16.05 2.01
C GLN A 455 -11.48 14.96 1.48
N ILE A 456 -11.53 13.82 2.19
CA ILE A 456 -12.37 12.66 1.87
C ILE A 456 -13.17 12.26 3.11
N THR A 457 -14.29 11.60 2.88
CA THR A 457 -15.19 11.07 3.91
C THR A 457 -15.44 9.59 3.69
N THR A 458 -16.08 8.94 4.66
CA THR A 458 -16.52 7.53 4.56
C THR A 458 -17.46 7.29 3.37
N ARG A 459 -18.27 8.28 2.98
CA ARG A 459 -19.13 8.22 1.78
C ARG A 459 -18.33 7.94 0.51
N ASP A 460 -17.16 8.56 0.39
CA ASP A 460 -16.37 8.53 -0.84
C ASP A 460 -15.68 7.17 -1.06
N ILE A 461 -15.66 6.30 -0.04
CA ILE A 461 -14.97 5.00 -0.02
C ILE A 461 -15.93 3.83 0.28
N ASP A 462 -17.23 4.06 0.27
CA ASP A 462 -18.24 3.04 0.54
C ASP A 462 -18.49 2.13 -0.67
N ARG A 463 -18.73 0.83 -0.43
CA ARG A 463 -19.06 -0.16 -1.48
C ARG A 463 -20.51 -0.06 -1.95
N GLY A 464 -21.39 0.56 -1.17
CA GLY A 464 -22.83 0.52 -1.37
C GLY A 464 -23.35 -0.92 -1.43
N ASP A 465 -24.39 -1.13 -2.24
CA ASP A 465 -25.01 -2.45 -2.46
C ASP A 465 -24.29 -3.29 -3.53
N SER A 466 -23.16 -2.83 -4.04
CA SER A 466 -22.42 -3.57 -5.06
C SER A 466 -21.69 -4.77 -4.44
N PRO A 467 -21.68 -5.95 -5.11
CA PRO A 467 -20.96 -7.11 -4.59
C PRO A 467 -19.45 -6.87 -4.54
N HIS A 468 -18.94 -6.09 -5.50
CA HIS A 468 -17.53 -5.77 -5.63
C HIS A 468 -17.33 -4.28 -5.92
N TYR A 469 -16.30 -3.66 -5.34
CA TYR A 469 -15.86 -2.30 -5.67
C TYR A 469 -15.53 -2.17 -7.15
N LEU A 470 -14.90 -3.18 -7.76
CA LEU A 470 -14.60 -3.14 -9.20
C LEU A 470 -15.88 -2.91 -10.03
N LEU A 471 -16.94 -3.65 -9.75
CA LEU A 471 -18.20 -3.53 -10.49
C LEU A 471 -18.88 -2.18 -10.22
N LYS A 472 -18.86 -1.72 -8.96
CA LYS A 472 -19.32 -0.38 -8.59
C LYS A 472 -18.60 0.68 -9.42
N GLU A 473 -17.28 0.62 -9.46
CA GLU A 473 -16.44 1.63 -10.11
C GLU A 473 -16.55 1.59 -11.63
N ILE A 474 -16.73 0.41 -12.24
CA ILE A 474 -17.11 0.33 -13.67
C ILE A 474 -18.46 1.02 -13.89
N GLY A 475 -19.43 0.79 -13.00
CA GLY A 475 -20.75 1.43 -13.04
C GLY A 475 -20.72 2.95 -12.84
N GLU A 476 -19.80 3.45 -12.01
CA GLU A 476 -19.63 4.88 -11.71
C GLU A 476 -18.78 5.62 -12.76
N ALA A 477 -18.01 4.90 -13.58
CA ALA A 477 -17.10 5.50 -14.57
C ALA A 477 -17.75 6.55 -15.50
N PRO A 478 -18.99 6.38 -16.01
CA PRO A 478 -19.65 7.42 -16.80
C PRO A 478 -19.87 8.73 -16.01
N ALA A 479 -20.26 8.62 -14.73
CA ALA A 479 -20.45 9.76 -13.86
C ALA A 479 -19.12 10.45 -13.53
N SER A 480 -18.07 9.69 -13.23
CA SER A 480 -16.72 10.23 -13.00
C SER A 480 -16.16 10.93 -14.24
N PHE A 481 -16.41 10.38 -15.43
CA PHE A 481 -16.06 11.00 -16.71
C PHE A 481 -16.77 12.35 -16.86
N ARG A 482 -18.10 12.38 -16.65
CA ARG A 482 -18.91 13.61 -16.72
C ARG A 482 -18.45 14.67 -15.72
N LYS A 483 -18.16 14.28 -14.48
CA LYS A 483 -17.61 15.17 -13.44
C LYS A 483 -16.26 15.77 -13.84
N THR A 484 -15.42 15.00 -14.53
CA THR A 484 -14.13 15.49 -15.05
C THR A 484 -14.33 16.63 -16.06
N LEU A 485 -15.33 16.52 -16.93
CA LEU A 485 -15.66 17.56 -17.93
C LEU A 485 -16.31 18.80 -17.33
N ARG A 486 -17.06 18.64 -16.24
CA ARG A 486 -17.85 19.70 -15.59
C ARG A 486 -16.98 20.94 -15.33
N GLY A 487 -17.48 22.09 -15.78
CA GLY A 487 -16.84 23.40 -15.64
C GLY A 487 -15.63 23.65 -16.57
N LYS A 488 -15.18 22.66 -17.35
CA LYS A 488 -14.00 22.76 -18.22
C LYS A 488 -14.35 22.86 -19.71
N ILE A 489 -15.62 22.68 -20.05
CA ILE A 489 -16.17 22.95 -21.37
C ILE A 489 -17.17 24.10 -21.21
N ALA A 490 -17.02 25.13 -22.04
CA ALA A 490 -17.89 26.29 -22.07
C ALA A 490 -18.53 26.43 -23.45
N GLU A 491 -19.81 26.79 -23.47
CA GLU A 491 -20.49 27.21 -24.68
C GLU A 491 -20.14 28.66 -24.99
N THR A 492 -19.62 28.91 -26.20
CA THR A 492 -19.27 30.24 -26.70
C THR A 492 -20.09 30.56 -27.93
N ASP A 493 -20.10 31.82 -28.38
CA ASP A 493 -20.78 32.24 -29.62
C ASP A 493 -20.32 31.39 -30.84
N ASP A 494 -19.11 30.87 -30.79
CA ASP A 494 -18.50 30.06 -31.84
C ASP A 494 -18.65 28.53 -31.62
N GLY A 495 -19.28 28.09 -30.52
CA GLY A 495 -19.47 26.67 -30.14
C GLY A 495 -18.71 26.28 -28.88
N LEU A 496 -18.49 24.97 -28.66
CA LEU A 496 -17.83 24.47 -27.45
C LEU A 496 -16.33 24.82 -27.43
N ALA A 497 -15.84 25.31 -26.29
CA ALA A 497 -14.44 25.61 -26.07
C ALA A 497 -13.96 25.04 -24.72
N VAL A 498 -12.68 24.69 -24.63
CA VAL A 498 -12.08 24.25 -23.36
C VAL A 498 -11.65 25.47 -22.55
N THR A 499 -11.99 25.46 -21.26
CA THR A 499 -11.54 26.46 -20.29
C THR A 499 -10.78 25.76 -19.17
N LEU A 500 -9.46 25.93 -19.12
CA LEU A 500 -8.60 25.45 -18.02
C LEU A 500 -8.00 26.65 -17.30
N GLY A 501 -8.18 26.72 -15.98
CA GLY A 501 -7.68 27.81 -15.16
C GLY A 501 -6.16 27.79 -14.95
N PRO A 502 -5.58 28.86 -14.37
CA PRO A 502 -4.15 28.98 -14.12
C PRO A 502 -3.61 27.94 -13.13
N GLU A 503 -4.46 27.32 -12.32
CA GLU A 503 -4.12 26.20 -11.44
C GLU A 503 -3.86 24.89 -12.20
N ILE A 504 -4.42 24.74 -13.41
CA ILE A 504 -4.22 23.59 -14.30
C ILE A 504 -3.11 23.90 -15.32
N LEU A 505 -3.21 25.06 -15.98
CA LEU A 505 -2.27 25.55 -16.99
C LEU A 505 -1.71 26.90 -16.54
N PRO A 506 -0.59 26.90 -15.78
CA PRO A 506 0.04 28.12 -15.30
C PRO A 506 0.42 29.09 -16.44
N PRO A 507 0.37 30.42 -16.20
CA PRO A 507 0.68 31.41 -17.24
C PRO A 507 2.08 31.29 -17.86
N ASP A 508 3.07 30.84 -17.09
CA ASP A 508 4.44 30.59 -17.58
C ASP A 508 4.50 29.37 -18.49
N VAL A 509 3.79 28.28 -18.16
CA VAL A 509 3.65 27.11 -19.05
C VAL A 509 2.93 27.50 -20.33
N VAL A 510 1.86 28.31 -20.25
CA VAL A 510 1.14 28.81 -21.44
C VAL A 510 2.07 29.62 -22.34
N ALA A 511 2.86 30.54 -21.77
CA ALA A 511 3.81 31.35 -22.53
C ALA A 511 4.89 30.48 -23.20
N ASP A 512 5.48 29.54 -22.45
CA ASP A 512 6.52 28.62 -22.94
C ASP A 512 6.01 27.71 -24.08
N VAL A 513 4.72 27.35 -24.07
CA VAL A 513 4.08 26.58 -25.17
C VAL A 513 3.83 27.47 -26.39
N GLN A 514 3.30 28.68 -26.19
CA GLN A 514 2.95 29.59 -27.29
C GLN A 514 4.17 30.12 -28.05
N ASP A 515 5.27 30.42 -27.34
CA ASP A 515 6.50 30.94 -27.94
C ASP A 515 7.41 29.85 -28.55
N GLY A 516 7.05 28.57 -28.33
CA GLY A 516 7.79 27.41 -28.83
C GLY A 516 9.06 27.10 -28.04
N THR A 517 9.16 27.52 -26.78
CA THR A 517 10.15 27.06 -25.81
C THR A 517 9.92 25.60 -25.48
N ILE A 518 8.69 25.24 -25.09
CA ILE A 518 8.26 23.85 -25.00
C ILE A 518 7.98 23.34 -26.42
N ARG A 519 8.72 22.30 -26.83
CA ARG A 519 8.53 21.60 -28.13
C ARG A 519 8.24 20.13 -27.96
N GLU A 520 8.28 19.64 -26.73
CA GLU A 520 8.14 18.24 -26.41
C GLU A 520 7.23 18.07 -25.19
N VAL A 521 6.25 17.19 -25.33
CA VAL A 521 5.40 16.73 -24.24
C VAL A 521 5.69 15.25 -23.99
N LEU A 522 6.21 14.93 -22.81
CA LEU A 522 6.39 13.54 -22.36
C LEU A 522 5.27 13.22 -21.37
N VAL A 523 4.40 12.28 -21.73
CA VAL A 523 3.33 11.84 -20.83
C VAL A 523 3.79 10.57 -20.12
N ILE A 524 3.80 10.60 -18.79
CA ILE A 524 4.30 9.51 -17.97
C ILE A 524 3.25 8.92 -17.05
N GLY A 525 3.40 7.64 -16.74
CA GLY A 525 2.57 6.91 -15.78
C GLY A 525 3.12 5.51 -15.57
N GLN A 526 2.39 4.71 -14.77
CA GLN A 526 2.67 3.28 -14.55
C GLN A 526 1.38 2.46 -14.68
N GLY A 527 1.49 1.21 -15.17
CA GLY A 527 0.34 0.32 -15.33
C GLY A 527 -0.78 0.92 -16.18
N THR A 528 -2.03 0.86 -15.69
CA THR A 528 -3.20 1.49 -16.34
C THR A 528 -3.01 3.00 -16.60
N ALA A 529 -2.35 3.74 -15.69
CA ALA A 529 -2.07 5.16 -15.91
C ALA A 529 -1.08 5.40 -17.06
N ALA A 530 -0.16 4.47 -17.33
CA ALA A 530 0.69 4.53 -18.53
C ALA A 530 -0.10 4.28 -19.82
N VAL A 531 -1.16 3.46 -19.77
CA VAL A 531 -2.05 3.26 -20.92
C VAL A 531 -2.91 4.50 -21.15
N ALA A 532 -3.42 5.13 -20.08
CA ALA A 532 -4.08 6.44 -20.18
C ALA A 532 -3.11 7.50 -20.74
N ALA A 533 -1.85 7.52 -20.29
CA ALA A 533 -0.81 8.41 -20.81
C ALA A 533 -0.59 8.25 -22.32
N ARG A 534 -0.65 7.01 -22.84
CA ARG A 534 -0.62 6.74 -24.30
C ARG A 534 -1.81 7.36 -25.01
N SER A 535 -3.00 7.35 -24.40
CA SER A 535 -4.16 8.06 -24.94
C SER A 535 -3.92 9.56 -24.98
N VAL A 536 -3.45 10.17 -23.89
CA VAL A 536 -3.18 11.61 -23.84
C VAL A 536 -2.16 12.02 -24.91
N ALA A 537 -1.05 11.28 -25.01
CA ALA A 537 -0.02 11.57 -26.00
C ALA A 537 -0.54 11.42 -27.44
N ALA A 538 -1.35 10.40 -27.72
CA ALA A 538 -1.97 10.18 -29.02
C ALA A 538 -2.96 11.31 -29.38
N SER A 539 -3.75 11.78 -28.41
CA SER A 539 -4.68 12.89 -28.60
C SER A 539 -3.95 14.21 -28.89
N ILE A 540 -2.86 14.51 -28.18
CA ILE A 540 -2.03 15.69 -28.46
C ILE A 540 -1.45 15.60 -29.87
N ALA A 541 -0.86 14.45 -30.24
CA ALA A 541 -0.27 14.25 -31.56
C ALA A 541 -1.30 14.37 -32.70
N ALA A 542 -2.53 13.88 -32.49
CA ALA A 542 -3.60 13.96 -33.47
C ALA A 542 -4.11 15.41 -33.68
N LEU A 543 -4.19 16.20 -32.60
CA LEU A 543 -4.67 17.59 -32.65
C LEU A 543 -3.58 18.59 -33.07
N VAL A 544 -2.30 18.24 -32.92
CA VAL A 544 -1.13 19.04 -33.33
C VAL A 544 -0.22 18.28 -34.32
N PRO A 545 -0.71 17.96 -35.54
CA PRO A 545 0.01 17.12 -36.50
C PRO A 545 1.16 17.82 -37.22
N ASP A 546 1.28 19.16 -37.12
CA ASP A 546 2.28 19.96 -37.82
C ASP A 546 3.66 20.00 -37.14
N GLY A 547 3.80 19.27 -36.01
CA GLY A 547 5.08 19.05 -35.34
C GLY A 547 5.54 20.19 -34.44
N ARG A 548 4.70 21.20 -34.17
CA ARG A 548 5.01 22.26 -33.18
C ARG A 548 5.26 21.68 -31.78
N ILE A 549 4.50 20.64 -31.43
CA ILE A 549 4.68 19.86 -30.22
C ILE A 549 4.86 18.39 -30.60
N ARG A 550 6.00 17.81 -30.22
CA ARG A 550 6.22 16.36 -30.26
C ARG A 550 5.65 15.75 -28.98
N SER A 551 4.68 14.85 -29.10
CA SER A 551 4.11 14.17 -27.94
C SER A 551 4.48 12.69 -27.93
N GLU A 552 4.91 12.18 -26.78
CA GLU A 552 5.30 10.78 -26.59
C GLU A 552 4.88 10.30 -25.21
N ALA A 553 4.42 9.05 -25.11
CA ALA A 553 4.13 8.41 -23.83
C ALA A 553 5.29 7.49 -23.44
N VAL A 554 5.80 7.64 -22.21
CA VAL A 554 6.95 6.88 -21.70
C VAL A 554 6.61 6.37 -20.30
N LEU A 555 7.02 5.14 -19.95
CA LEU A 555 6.90 4.69 -18.57
C LEU A 555 7.76 5.58 -17.66
N ALA A 556 7.26 5.92 -16.47
CA ALA A 556 7.99 6.83 -15.58
C ALA A 556 9.39 6.30 -15.24
N THR A 557 9.52 4.98 -15.03
CA THR A 557 10.80 4.29 -14.76
C THR A 557 11.73 4.25 -15.97
N GLU A 558 11.20 4.14 -17.19
CA GLU A 558 12.02 4.19 -18.40
C GLU A 558 12.57 5.60 -18.64
N LEU A 559 11.74 6.63 -18.38
CA LEU A 559 12.20 8.00 -18.44
C LEU A 559 13.32 8.25 -17.42
N SER A 560 13.12 7.88 -16.15
CA SER A 560 14.14 8.10 -15.12
C SER A 560 15.37 7.20 -15.25
N GLY A 561 15.20 5.98 -15.76
CA GLY A 561 16.28 5.02 -15.95
C GLY A 561 17.14 5.31 -17.17
N PHE A 562 16.54 5.75 -18.28
CA PHE A 562 17.21 5.78 -19.58
C PHE A 562 16.93 7.04 -20.41
N GLY A 563 15.83 7.75 -20.14
CA GLY A 563 15.40 8.92 -20.92
C GLY A 563 15.83 10.29 -20.37
N LEU A 564 16.47 10.36 -19.20
CA LEU A 564 16.86 11.63 -18.57
C LEU A 564 17.95 12.34 -19.39
N ARG A 565 17.71 13.61 -19.73
CA ARG A 565 18.69 14.50 -20.39
C ARG A 565 19.17 15.55 -19.41
N ARG A 566 20.41 16.03 -19.54
CA ARG A 566 20.99 17.06 -18.64
C ARG A 566 20.14 18.33 -18.55
N ASP A 567 19.56 18.76 -19.67
CA ASP A 567 18.65 19.88 -19.77
C ASP A 567 17.31 19.39 -20.30
N MET A 568 16.24 19.69 -19.57
CA MET A 568 14.86 19.38 -19.90
C MET A 568 13.97 20.63 -19.88
N SER A 569 14.55 21.83 -19.92
CA SER A 569 13.81 23.12 -19.95
C SER A 569 12.85 23.27 -21.14
N ARG A 570 13.03 22.49 -22.20
CA ARG A 570 12.17 22.47 -23.40
C ARG A 570 11.07 21.40 -23.36
N THR A 571 10.91 20.73 -22.22
CA THR A 571 10.02 19.59 -22.04
C THR A 571 8.94 19.92 -21.02
N LEU A 572 7.69 19.68 -21.43
CA LEU A 572 6.56 19.57 -20.53
C LEU A 572 6.32 18.09 -20.21
N VAL A 573 6.33 17.74 -18.94
CA VAL A 573 5.99 16.40 -18.46
C VAL A 573 4.55 16.41 -17.97
N VAL A 574 3.73 15.51 -18.51
CA VAL A 574 2.37 15.27 -18.02
C VAL A 574 2.37 13.99 -17.21
N ALA A 575 2.30 14.11 -15.88
CA ALA A 575 2.34 12.98 -14.97
C ALA A 575 0.92 12.48 -14.65
N VAL A 576 0.60 11.26 -15.09
CA VAL A 576 -0.70 10.63 -14.88
C VAL A 576 -0.61 9.64 -13.71
N SER A 577 -1.44 9.82 -12.69
CA SER A 577 -1.52 8.91 -11.54
C SER A 577 -2.92 8.91 -10.92
N GLN A 578 -3.41 7.74 -10.49
CA GLN A 578 -4.67 7.68 -9.74
C GLN A 578 -4.46 8.15 -8.28
N SER A 579 -3.49 7.56 -7.57
CA SER A 579 -3.29 7.83 -6.14
C SER A 579 -2.49 9.09 -5.86
N GLY A 580 -1.69 9.56 -6.83
CA GLY A 580 -0.71 10.64 -6.66
C GLY A 580 0.44 10.30 -5.69
N THR A 581 0.50 9.07 -5.20
CA THR A 581 1.53 8.57 -4.27
C THR A 581 2.45 7.53 -4.89
N THR A 582 2.28 7.20 -6.18
CA THR A 582 3.11 6.20 -6.88
C THR A 582 4.59 6.60 -6.82
N THR A 583 5.39 5.87 -6.05
CA THR A 583 6.79 6.20 -5.75
C THR A 583 7.62 6.42 -7.01
N ASP A 584 7.53 5.52 -7.99
CA ASP A 584 8.29 5.63 -9.24
C ASP A 584 7.93 6.89 -10.04
N THR A 585 6.64 7.22 -10.12
CA THR A 585 6.18 8.43 -10.82
C THR A 585 6.67 9.69 -10.11
N ASN A 586 6.50 9.76 -8.79
CA ASN A 586 6.92 10.90 -7.97
C ASN A 586 8.44 11.11 -8.04
N ARG A 587 9.23 10.04 -7.93
CA ARG A 587 10.68 10.10 -8.07
C ARG A 587 11.11 10.58 -9.46
N THR A 588 10.45 10.09 -10.52
CA THR A 588 10.72 10.58 -11.88
C THR A 588 10.39 12.08 -12.00
N VAL A 589 9.30 12.53 -11.40
CA VAL A 589 8.91 13.97 -11.36
C VAL A 589 9.99 14.81 -10.69
N ASP A 590 10.50 14.39 -9.52
CA ASP A 590 11.59 15.08 -8.83
C ASP A 590 12.84 15.20 -9.73
N LEU A 591 13.20 14.11 -10.43
CA LEU A 591 14.38 14.05 -11.31
C LEU A 591 14.25 14.91 -12.57
N VAL A 592 13.06 15.04 -13.17
CA VAL A 592 12.88 15.88 -14.38
C VAL A 592 12.78 17.36 -14.01
N ARG A 593 12.14 17.70 -12.88
CA ARG A 593 12.09 19.06 -12.35
C ARG A 593 13.48 19.60 -12.02
N ALA A 594 14.31 18.77 -11.38
CA ALA A 594 15.71 19.11 -11.10
C ALA A 594 16.53 19.44 -12.37
N ARG A 595 16.04 19.07 -13.56
CA ARG A 595 16.65 19.37 -14.86
C ARG A 595 15.90 20.42 -15.68
N GLY A 596 14.98 21.14 -15.05
CA GLY A 596 14.26 22.28 -15.63
C GLY A 596 12.96 21.96 -16.35
N ALA A 597 12.50 20.70 -16.37
CA ALA A 597 11.20 20.37 -16.98
C ALA A 597 10.03 21.01 -16.22
N ARG A 598 8.99 21.39 -16.97
CA ARG A 598 7.68 21.77 -16.39
C ARG A 598 6.81 20.54 -16.18
N VAL A 599 5.95 20.55 -15.16
CA VAL A 599 5.13 19.38 -14.81
C VAL A 599 3.65 19.76 -14.66
N ILE A 600 2.78 19.09 -15.41
CA ILE A 600 1.33 19.07 -15.15
C ILE A 600 0.95 17.68 -14.64
N ALA A 601 0.24 17.61 -13.52
CA ALA A 601 -0.28 16.36 -12.99
C ALA A 601 -1.74 16.15 -13.42
N ILE A 602 -2.07 14.96 -13.93
CA ILE A 602 -3.45 14.47 -14.04
C ILE A 602 -3.65 13.45 -12.92
N VAL A 603 -4.42 13.84 -11.90
CA VAL A 603 -4.49 13.09 -10.63
C VAL A 603 -5.89 13.06 -10.04
N ASN A 604 -6.26 11.95 -9.40
CA ASN A 604 -7.58 11.79 -8.79
C ASN A 604 -7.61 12.14 -7.30
N ARG A 605 -6.49 12.03 -6.59
CA ARG A 605 -6.42 12.29 -5.15
C ARG A 605 -5.90 13.69 -4.85
N ARG A 606 -6.72 14.51 -4.20
CA ARG A 606 -6.30 15.80 -3.62
C ARG A 606 -5.28 15.59 -2.49
N ASN A 607 -4.40 16.58 -2.30
CA ASN A 607 -3.33 16.56 -1.29
C ASN A 607 -2.45 15.30 -1.37
N SER A 608 -2.11 14.90 -2.59
CA SER A 608 -1.21 13.76 -2.82
C SER A 608 0.20 14.25 -3.07
N ASP A 609 1.20 13.41 -2.85
CA ASP A 609 2.60 13.85 -2.99
C ASP A 609 2.93 14.35 -4.42
N LEU A 610 2.16 13.92 -5.44
CA LEU A 610 2.29 14.41 -6.81
C LEU A 610 1.70 15.82 -7.00
N THR A 611 0.63 16.19 -6.27
CA THR A 611 0.04 17.53 -6.39
C THR A 611 1.00 18.60 -5.90
N ASP A 612 1.76 18.31 -4.85
CA ASP A 612 2.71 19.25 -4.25
C ASP A 612 3.96 19.44 -5.12
N ARG A 613 4.26 18.44 -5.97
CA ARG A 613 5.39 18.46 -6.89
C ARG A 613 5.06 19.00 -8.28
N ALA A 614 3.80 19.24 -8.63
CA ALA A 614 3.43 19.68 -9.98
C ALA A 614 3.39 21.21 -10.10
N ASP A 615 3.65 21.76 -11.30
CA ASP A 615 3.46 23.19 -11.57
C ASP A 615 1.97 23.51 -11.83
N GLY A 616 1.23 22.57 -12.44
CA GLY A 616 -0.21 22.64 -12.63
C GLY A 616 -0.89 21.29 -12.35
N VAL A 617 -2.14 21.32 -11.87
CA VAL A 617 -2.87 20.11 -11.47
C VAL A 617 -4.25 20.06 -12.11
N LEU A 618 -4.48 19.04 -12.94
CA LEU A 618 -5.78 18.69 -13.49
C LEU A 618 -6.39 17.53 -12.70
N TYR A 619 -7.33 17.84 -11.81
CA TYR A 619 -8.06 16.82 -11.08
C TYR A 619 -9.04 16.06 -11.98
N THR A 620 -9.03 14.73 -11.89
CA THR A 620 -10.10 13.89 -12.43
C THR A 620 -11.30 13.88 -11.48
N SER A 621 -12.50 13.76 -12.04
CA SER A 621 -13.76 13.88 -11.31
C SER A 621 -13.79 15.19 -10.50
N ASP A 622 -14.00 15.12 -9.18
CA ASP A 622 -13.92 16.24 -8.23
C ASP A 622 -12.67 16.16 -7.32
N GLY A 623 -11.76 15.21 -7.56
CA GLY A 623 -10.60 14.96 -6.71
C GLY A 623 -10.90 14.23 -5.39
N ARG A 624 -12.17 13.85 -5.15
CA ARG A 624 -12.66 13.09 -3.98
C ARG A 624 -13.18 11.70 -4.33
N ASP A 625 -13.33 11.41 -5.62
CA ASP A 625 -13.87 10.16 -6.15
C ASP A 625 -12.90 8.97 -6.02
N VAL A 626 -12.65 8.51 -4.79
CA VAL A 626 -11.64 7.50 -4.46
C VAL A 626 -11.95 6.18 -5.19
N GLU A 627 -10.91 5.59 -5.77
CA GLU A 627 -10.95 4.25 -6.35
C GLU A 627 -10.38 3.27 -5.31
N MET A 628 -11.24 2.40 -4.81
CA MET A 628 -10.95 1.41 -3.77
C MET A 628 -10.55 0.07 -4.38
N SER A 629 -11.12 -0.30 -5.54
CA SER A 629 -10.68 -1.51 -6.25
C SER A 629 -9.20 -1.39 -6.62
N VAL A 630 -8.49 -2.50 -6.47
CA VAL A 630 -7.07 -2.53 -6.83
C VAL A 630 -6.89 -2.43 -8.35
N ALA A 631 -7.80 -3.03 -9.12
CA ALA A 631 -7.83 -2.90 -10.57
C ALA A 631 -8.52 -1.59 -10.95
N SER A 632 -7.72 -0.63 -11.45
CA SER A 632 -8.23 0.68 -11.86
C SER A 632 -9.22 0.58 -13.02
N THR A 633 -10.31 1.34 -12.93
CA THR A 633 -11.44 1.42 -13.87
C THR A 633 -11.86 2.87 -14.10
N LYS A 634 -12.69 3.48 -13.24
CA LYS A 634 -13.18 4.88 -13.38
C LYS A 634 -12.06 5.90 -13.51
N ALA A 635 -10.91 5.68 -12.87
CA ALA A 635 -9.77 6.58 -13.00
C ALA A 635 -9.19 6.57 -14.42
N PHE A 636 -9.13 5.42 -15.10
CA PHE A 636 -8.67 5.34 -16.50
C PHE A 636 -9.53 6.19 -17.44
N TYR A 637 -10.85 6.06 -17.35
CA TYR A 637 -11.80 6.81 -18.17
C TYR A 637 -11.70 8.32 -17.90
N SER A 638 -11.62 8.70 -16.63
CA SER A 638 -11.50 10.11 -16.23
C SER A 638 -10.15 10.72 -16.64
N GLN A 639 -9.06 9.94 -16.59
CA GLN A 639 -7.74 10.36 -17.08
C GLN A 639 -7.75 10.59 -18.61
N ILE A 640 -8.51 9.79 -19.36
CA ILE A 640 -8.71 10.00 -20.80
C ILE A 640 -9.48 11.30 -21.04
N ALA A 641 -10.57 11.55 -20.31
CA ALA A 641 -11.34 12.81 -20.40
C ALA A 641 -10.44 14.03 -20.16
N ALA A 642 -9.70 14.02 -19.04
CA ALA A 642 -8.73 15.05 -18.69
C ALA A 642 -7.65 15.23 -19.77
N GLY A 643 -7.15 14.12 -20.32
CA GLY A 643 -6.18 14.12 -21.40
C GLY A 643 -6.67 14.77 -22.68
N PHE A 644 -7.93 14.54 -23.08
CA PHE A 644 -8.53 15.20 -24.24
C PHE A 644 -8.72 16.71 -24.01
N LEU A 645 -9.16 17.12 -22.81
CA LEU A 645 -9.28 18.55 -22.47
C LEU A 645 -7.91 19.25 -22.56
N LEU A 646 -6.87 18.65 -21.99
CA LEU A 646 -5.51 19.16 -22.08
C LEU A 646 -5.00 19.20 -23.53
N ALA A 647 -5.28 18.17 -24.32
CA ALA A 647 -4.87 18.11 -25.72
C ALA A 647 -5.54 19.19 -26.58
N VAL A 648 -6.84 19.45 -26.36
CA VAL A 648 -7.57 20.55 -27.03
C VAL A 648 -7.01 21.90 -26.60
N ALA A 649 -6.78 22.13 -25.30
CA ALA A 649 -6.20 23.37 -24.80
C ALA A 649 -4.80 23.63 -25.41
N LEU A 650 -3.92 22.63 -25.43
CA LEU A 650 -2.60 22.76 -26.05
C LEU A 650 -2.69 23.04 -27.56
N ALA A 651 -3.64 22.40 -28.26
CA ALA A 651 -3.88 22.63 -29.68
C ALA A 651 -4.39 24.06 -29.95
N ASP A 652 -5.30 24.57 -29.12
CA ASP A 652 -5.79 25.95 -29.20
C ASP A 652 -4.64 26.96 -29.01
N LEU A 653 -3.74 26.72 -28.06
CA LEU A 653 -2.58 27.58 -27.80
C LEU A 653 -1.63 27.68 -29.00
N VAL A 654 -1.41 26.58 -29.72
CA VAL A 654 -0.40 26.54 -30.81
C VAL A 654 -1.00 26.73 -32.21
N ARG A 655 -2.29 26.44 -32.42
CA ARG A 655 -2.96 26.51 -33.74
C ARG A 655 -3.96 27.66 -33.87
N GLY A 656 -4.47 28.21 -32.76
CA GLY A 656 -5.56 29.18 -32.81
C GLY A 656 -6.77 28.60 -33.55
N ASP A 657 -7.36 29.35 -34.47
CA ASP A 657 -8.58 28.96 -35.19
C ASP A 657 -8.40 27.78 -36.18
N ASP A 658 -7.16 27.43 -36.54
CA ASP A 658 -6.90 26.32 -37.47
C ASP A 658 -7.32 24.97 -36.86
N GLY A 659 -8.30 24.31 -37.48
CA GLY A 659 -8.90 23.07 -36.99
C GLY A 659 -9.91 23.23 -35.86
N ALA A 660 -10.33 24.46 -35.51
CA ALA A 660 -11.27 24.70 -34.40
C ALA A 660 -12.61 23.99 -34.57
N ALA A 661 -13.15 23.89 -35.79
CA ALA A 661 -14.41 23.18 -36.06
C ALA A 661 -14.34 21.68 -35.74
N ASP A 662 -13.21 21.03 -36.05
CA ASP A 662 -12.98 19.63 -35.71
C ASP A 662 -12.86 19.44 -34.19
N ARG A 663 -12.14 20.33 -33.51
CA ARG A 663 -12.03 20.31 -32.04
C ARG A 663 -13.38 20.52 -31.36
N ARG A 664 -14.21 21.44 -31.85
CA ARG A 664 -15.59 21.66 -31.37
C ARG A 664 -16.47 20.42 -31.53
N GLY A 665 -16.40 19.76 -32.69
CA GLY A 665 -17.11 18.50 -32.94
C GLY A 665 -16.63 17.36 -32.03
N LEU A 666 -15.32 17.29 -31.78
CA LEU A 666 -14.75 16.33 -30.83
C LEU A 666 -15.22 16.60 -29.40
N LEU A 667 -15.27 17.86 -28.95
CA LEU A 667 -15.78 18.22 -27.61
C LEU A 667 -17.24 17.79 -27.44
N ALA A 668 -18.10 18.03 -28.43
CA ALA A 668 -19.49 17.57 -28.39
C ALA A 668 -19.59 16.04 -28.30
N SER A 669 -18.69 15.33 -28.98
CA SER A 669 -18.62 13.87 -28.91
C SER A 669 -18.13 13.37 -27.56
N ILE A 670 -17.19 14.09 -26.92
CA ILE A 670 -16.70 13.81 -25.56
C ILE A 670 -17.81 14.04 -24.53
N GLU A 671 -18.61 15.10 -24.66
CA GLU A 671 -19.76 15.37 -23.78
C GLU A 671 -20.85 14.30 -23.88
N ALA A 672 -21.05 13.72 -25.06
CA ALA A 672 -22.02 12.65 -25.30
C ALA A 672 -21.52 11.25 -24.88
N LEU A 673 -20.21 11.05 -24.77
CA LEU A 673 -19.59 9.73 -24.52
C LEU A 673 -20.07 9.04 -23.23
N PRO A 674 -20.29 9.73 -22.08
CA PRO A 674 -20.85 9.10 -20.88
C PRO A 674 -22.18 8.38 -21.13
N ALA A 675 -23.07 8.92 -21.95
CA ALA A 675 -24.34 8.27 -22.26
C ALA A 675 -24.14 6.99 -23.10
N ALA A 676 -23.12 6.96 -23.95
CA ALA A 676 -22.73 5.76 -24.69
C ALA A 676 -22.09 4.71 -23.76
N MET A 677 -21.29 5.13 -22.78
CA MET A 677 -20.74 4.27 -21.73
C MET A 677 -21.86 3.60 -20.90
N ASP A 678 -22.89 4.36 -20.49
CA ASP A 678 -24.06 3.82 -19.80
C ASP A 678 -24.77 2.72 -20.61
N GLN A 679 -24.89 2.90 -21.92
CA GLN A 679 -25.47 1.89 -22.81
C GLN A 679 -24.63 0.60 -22.88
N VAL A 680 -23.29 0.69 -22.82
CA VAL A 680 -22.42 -0.50 -22.75
C VAL A 680 -22.62 -1.24 -21.43
N ILE A 681 -22.71 -0.52 -20.31
CA ILE A 681 -22.97 -1.11 -18.98
C ILE A 681 -24.30 -1.87 -18.96
N GLN A 682 -25.35 -1.32 -19.57
CA GLN A 682 -26.65 -2.00 -19.71
C GLN A 682 -26.56 -3.32 -20.49
N ARG A 683 -25.52 -3.51 -21.31
CA ARG A 683 -25.27 -4.75 -22.08
C ARG A 683 -24.42 -5.78 -21.32
N ARG A 684 -24.13 -5.57 -20.04
CA ARG A 684 -23.36 -6.50 -19.19
C ARG A 684 -23.85 -7.94 -19.26
N ALA A 685 -25.17 -8.18 -19.31
CA ALA A 685 -25.71 -9.53 -19.38
C ALA A 685 -25.25 -10.29 -20.64
N THR A 686 -25.26 -9.63 -21.80
CA THR A 686 -24.79 -10.18 -23.09
C THR A 686 -23.28 -10.40 -23.08
N ILE A 687 -22.52 -9.41 -22.58
CA ILE A 687 -21.07 -9.50 -22.44
C ILE A 687 -20.68 -10.67 -21.52
N GLY A 688 -21.38 -10.80 -20.38
CA GLY A 688 -21.17 -11.87 -19.42
C GLY A 688 -21.54 -13.25 -19.95
N ALA A 689 -22.53 -13.36 -20.82
CA ALA A 689 -22.85 -14.63 -21.48
C ALA A 689 -21.69 -15.11 -22.37
N ALA A 690 -21.08 -14.20 -23.15
CA ALA A 690 -19.89 -14.53 -23.94
C ALA A 690 -18.69 -14.88 -23.05
N ALA A 691 -18.46 -14.12 -21.98
CA ALA A 691 -17.37 -14.39 -21.03
C ALA A 691 -17.50 -15.77 -20.39
N ARG A 692 -18.67 -16.11 -19.83
CA ARG A 692 -18.94 -17.42 -19.23
C ARG A 692 -18.78 -18.57 -20.23
N GLN A 693 -19.19 -18.35 -21.47
CA GLN A 693 -19.13 -19.39 -22.50
C GLN A 693 -17.70 -19.68 -22.99
N PHE A 694 -16.91 -18.63 -23.21
CA PHE A 694 -15.64 -18.78 -23.95
C PHE A 694 -14.39 -18.71 -23.09
N ALA A 695 -14.43 -18.07 -21.91
CA ALA A 695 -13.24 -17.87 -21.08
C ALA A 695 -12.76 -19.15 -20.36
N PRO A 696 -13.61 -19.91 -19.61
CA PRO A 696 -13.12 -20.95 -18.71
C PRO A 696 -12.37 -22.09 -19.40
N GLY A 697 -12.88 -22.57 -20.54
CA GLY A 697 -12.28 -23.69 -21.26
C GLY A 697 -11.00 -23.36 -22.04
N ARG A 698 -10.53 -22.10 -22.03
CA ARG A 698 -9.45 -21.63 -22.91
C ARG A 698 -8.17 -21.34 -22.15
N ARG A 699 -7.09 -22.03 -22.52
CA ARG A 699 -5.78 -21.88 -21.88
C ARG A 699 -5.05 -20.59 -22.30
N TYR A 700 -4.96 -20.32 -23.59
CA TYR A 700 -4.22 -19.18 -24.16
C TYR A 700 -5.16 -18.07 -24.59
N TRP A 701 -4.83 -16.84 -24.21
CA TRP A 701 -5.65 -15.66 -24.43
C TRP A 701 -4.81 -14.56 -25.09
N ALA A 702 -5.41 -13.77 -25.97
CA ALA A 702 -4.77 -12.65 -26.63
C ALA A 702 -5.73 -11.48 -26.82
N LEU A 703 -5.16 -10.28 -26.85
CA LEU A 703 -5.84 -9.02 -27.15
C LEU A 703 -5.26 -8.45 -28.43
N VAL A 704 -6.13 -7.95 -29.30
CA VAL A 704 -5.70 -7.25 -30.51
C VAL A 704 -6.53 -5.99 -30.73
N GLY A 705 -5.93 -5.02 -31.42
CA GLY A 705 -6.60 -3.81 -31.88
C GLY A 705 -5.72 -3.02 -32.85
N ASN A 706 -6.31 -2.02 -33.50
CA ASN A 706 -5.64 -1.14 -34.47
C ASN A 706 -5.82 0.33 -34.09
N GLY A 707 -4.86 1.19 -34.43
CA GLY A 707 -4.93 2.62 -34.10
C GLY A 707 -5.17 2.86 -32.60
N SER A 708 -6.18 3.67 -32.26
CA SER A 708 -6.60 3.94 -30.88
C SER A 708 -7.08 2.69 -30.14
N ASN A 709 -7.63 1.68 -30.83
CA ASN A 709 -8.02 0.41 -30.23
C ASN A 709 -6.83 -0.39 -29.66
N ARG A 710 -5.58 -0.06 -30.00
CA ARG A 710 -4.40 -0.61 -29.30
C ARG A 710 -4.30 -0.13 -27.85
N ILE A 711 -4.84 1.04 -27.52
CA ILE A 711 -4.93 1.56 -26.16
C ILE A 711 -5.91 0.69 -25.38
N ALA A 712 -7.11 0.47 -25.93
CA ALA A 712 -8.11 -0.42 -25.34
C ALA A 712 -7.57 -1.84 -25.13
N ALA A 713 -6.97 -2.43 -26.17
CA ALA A 713 -6.39 -3.77 -26.09
C ALA A 713 -5.32 -3.89 -24.97
N SER A 714 -4.50 -2.86 -24.80
CA SER A 714 -3.45 -2.85 -23.76
C SER A 714 -4.03 -2.74 -22.35
N GLU A 715 -5.08 -1.93 -22.17
CA GLU A 715 -5.77 -1.76 -20.89
C GLU A 715 -6.56 -3.01 -20.52
N VAL A 716 -7.34 -3.56 -21.46
CA VAL A 716 -8.11 -4.79 -21.24
C VAL A 716 -7.18 -5.97 -20.95
N ARG A 717 -6.02 -6.06 -21.62
CA ARG A 717 -4.99 -7.05 -21.28
C ARG A 717 -4.58 -6.93 -19.81
N ILE A 718 -4.31 -5.72 -19.31
CA ILE A 718 -3.96 -5.51 -17.90
C ILE A 718 -5.10 -5.98 -16.99
N LYS A 719 -6.35 -5.59 -17.26
CA LYS A 719 -7.49 -6.02 -16.43
C LYS A 719 -7.67 -7.53 -16.42
N LEU A 720 -7.61 -8.19 -17.57
CA LEU A 720 -7.73 -9.64 -17.63
C LEU A 720 -6.56 -10.35 -16.94
N SER A 721 -5.35 -9.81 -17.01
CA SER A 721 -4.22 -10.34 -16.24
C SER A 721 -4.41 -10.17 -14.73
N GLU A 722 -4.91 -9.02 -14.29
CA GLU A 722 -5.19 -8.71 -12.89
C GLU A 722 -6.34 -9.53 -12.31
N LEU A 723 -7.40 -9.76 -13.09
CA LEU A 723 -8.63 -10.41 -12.63
C LEU A 723 -8.64 -11.92 -12.88
N CYS A 724 -8.03 -12.40 -13.97
CA CYS A 724 -8.08 -13.80 -14.38
C CYS A 724 -6.76 -14.56 -14.17
N TYR A 725 -5.71 -13.88 -13.72
CA TYR A 725 -4.36 -14.43 -13.46
C TYR A 725 -3.76 -15.16 -14.66
N LYS A 726 -3.90 -14.55 -15.85
CA LYS A 726 -3.29 -15.05 -17.08
C LYS A 726 -2.21 -14.10 -17.58
N SER A 727 -1.13 -14.67 -18.10
CA SER A 727 -0.26 -13.97 -19.05
C SER A 727 -0.96 -13.91 -20.39
N ILE A 728 -1.15 -12.69 -20.92
CA ILE A 728 -1.98 -12.43 -22.09
C ILE A 728 -1.16 -11.64 -23.10
N ALA A 729 -1.07 -12.15 -24.32
CA ALA A 729 -0.42 -11.44 -25.43
C ALA A 729 -1.27 -10.23 -25.86
N CYS A 730 -0.63 -9.15 -26.30
CA CYS A 730 -1.33 -7.97 -26.82
C CYS A 730 -0.60 -7.41 -28.03
N ASP A 731 -1.22 -7.56 -29.19
CA ASP A 731 -0.60 -7.31 -30.49
C ASP A 731 -1.41 -6.31 -31.32
N ALA A 732 -0.84 -5.88 -32.45
CA ALA A 732 -1.66 -5.35 -33.53
C ALA A 732 -2.38 -6.52 -34.22
N THR A 733 -3.61 -6.30 -34.71
CA THR A 733 -4.45 -7.37 -35.27
C THR A 733 -3.72 -8.16 -36.36
N GLU A 734 -3.08 -7.49 -37.31
CA GLU A 734 -2.40 -8.14 -38.42
C GLU A 734 -1.13 -8.88 -37.97
N ASP A 735 -0.47 -8.43 -36.91
CA ASP A 735 0.80 -9.01 -36.45
C ASP A 735 0.58 -10.35 -35.72
N LYS A 736 -0.62 -10.56 -35.16
CA LYS A 736 -0.96 -11.79 -34.42
C LYS A 736 -0.74 -13.06 -35.24
N LYS A 737 -0.99 -13.03 -36.55
CA LYS A 737 -0.76 -14.18 -37.45
C LYS A 737 0.72 -14.51 -37.65
N HIS A 738 1.62 -13.56 -37.38
CA HIS A 738 3.06 -13.71 -37.56
C HIS A 738 3.79 -14.22 -36.30
N ILE A 739 3.13 -14.21 -35.14
CA ILE A 739 3.75 -14.51 -33.85
C ILE A 739 3.31 -15.89 -33.33
N ASP A 740 2.05 -16.04 -32.93
CA ASP A 740 1.60 -17.17 -32.10
C ASP A 740 0.13 -17.57 -32.34
N LEU A 741 -0.42 -17.31 -33.53
CA LEU A 741 -1.78 -17.74 -33.89
C LEU A 741 -1.99 -19.27 -33.78
N SER A 742 -0.92 -20.06 -33.91
CA SER A 742 -0.91 -21.52 -33.76
C SER A 742 -1.24 -22.02 -32.35
N THR A 743 -1.28 -21.15 -31.35
CA THR A 743 -1.65 -21.50 -29.97
C THR A 743 -3.17 -21.66 -29.76
N GLU A 744 -3.96 -21.49 -30.82
CA GLU A 744 -5.44 -21.56 -30.81
C GLU A 744 -6.10 -20.70 -29.69
N PRO A 745 -5.68 -19.44 -29.50
CA PRO A 745 -6.09 -18.66 -28.34
C PRO A 745 -7.55 -18.18 -28.43
N MET A 746 -8.14 -17.82 -27.29
CA MET A 746 -9.25 -16.87 -27.26
C MET A 746 -8.70 -15.48 -27.59
N ILE A 747 -9.27 -14.81 -28.58
CA ILE A 747 -8.78 -13.50 -29.04
C ILE A 747 -9.90 -12.49 -28.84
N LEU A 748 -9.70 -11.52 -27.95
CA LEU A 748 -10.60 -10.39 -27.82
C LEU A 748 -10.11 -9.25 -28.74
N VAL A 749 -10.93 -8.89 -29.73
CA VAL A 749 -10.61 -7.95 -30.80
C VAL A 749 -11.31 -6.63 -30.51
N CYS A 750 -10.54 -5.57 -30.25
CA CYS A 750 -11.06 -4.22 -30.07
C CYS A 750 -11.21 -3.53 -31.44
N ALA A 751 -12.45 -3.35 -31.90
CA ALA A 751 -12.77 -2.84 -33.24
C ALA A 751 -13.83 -1.73 -33.25
N ALA A 752 -14.24 -1.20 -32.09
CA ALA A 752 -15.21 -0.10 -32.04
C ALA A 752 -14.68 1.17 -32.71
N GLY A 753 -15.54 1.87 -33.45
CA GLY A 753 -15.22 3.05 -34.24
C GLY A 753 -14.35 2.80 -35.48
N LEU A 754 -14.09 1.54 -35.86
CA LEU A 754 -13.42 1.25 -37.14
C LEU A 754 -14.40 1.40 -38.30
N ASP A 755 -13.92 2.00 -39.40
CA ASP A 755 -14.73 2.20 -40.61
C ASP A 755 -13.95 1.87 -41.90
N GLY A 756 -14.69 1.88 -43.01
CA GLY A 756 -14.14 1.72 -44.36
C GLY A 756 -13.23 0.50 -44.51
N SER A 757 -12.10 0.69 -45.19
CA SER A 757 -11.14 -0.38 -45.47
C SER A 757 -10.48 -0.94 -44.21
N THR A 758 -10.38 -0.15 -43.13
CA THR A 758 -9.75 -0.64 -41.89
C THR A 758 -10.63 -1.67 -41.18
N ALA A 759 -11.95 -1.48 -41.18
CA ALA A 759 -12.89 -2.48 -40.68
C ALA A 759 -12.88 -3.75 -41.56
N ASP A 760 -12.81 -3.59 -42.89
CA ASP A 760 -12.75 -4.72 -43.83
C ASP A 760 -11.47 -5.57 -43.62
N ASP A 761 -10.32 -4.93 -43.39
CA ASP A 761 -9.06 -5.62 -43.13
C ASP A 761 -9.10 -6.39 -41.79
N VAL A 762 -9.62 -5.77 -40.71
CA VAL A 762 -9.77 -6.46 -39.42
C VAL A 762 -10.75 -7.62 -39.51
N ALA A 763 -11.87 -7.48 -40.24
CA ALA A 763 -12.83 -8.56 -40.44
C ALA A 763 -12.21 -9.77 -41.17
N LYS A 764 -11.35 -9.50 -42.15
CA LYS A 764 -10.57 -10.54 -42.82
C LYS A 764 -9.61 -11.26 -41.87
N GLU A 765 -8.93 -10.53 -41.00
CA GLU A 765 -8.06 -11.14 -39.98
C GLU A 765 -8.85 -11.97 -38.96
N VAL A 766 -10.03 -11.52 -38.54
CA VAL A 766 -10.96 -12.30 -37.69
C VAL A 766 -11.33 -13.63 -38.36
N ALA A 767 -11.61 -13.63 -39.66
CA ALA A 767 -11.88 -14.84 -40.42
C ALA A 767 -10.66 -15.79 -40.47
N ILE A 768 -9.45 -15.23 -40.61
CA ILE A 768 -8.20 -16.00 -40.53
C ILE A 768 -8.04 -16.63 -39.14
N PHE A 769 -8.25 -15.86 -38.07
CA PHE A 769 -8.18 -16.38 -36.70
C PHE A 769 -9.12 -17.56 -36.52
N ARG A 770 -10.37 -17.41 -36.97
CA ARG A 770 -11.38 -18.46 -36.90
C ARG A 770 -10.98 -19.72 -37.68
N ALA A 771 -10.44 -19.56 -38.88
CA ALA A 771 -9.98 -20.67 -39.72
C ALA A 771 -8.83 -21.47 -39.07
N HIS A 772 -8.02 -20.82 -38.23
CA HIS A 772 -6.94 -21.43 -37.46
C HIS A 772 -7.36 -21.85 -36.04
N LYS A 773 -8.67 -22.12 -35.82
CA LYS A 773 -9.26 -22.62 -34.56
C LYS A 773 -9.16 -21.70 -33.34
N ALA A 774 -8.68 -20.47 -33.52
CA ALA A 774 -8.80 -19.46 -32.49
C ALA A 774 -10.27 -19.14 -32.22
N ALA A 775 -10.52 -18.52 -31.07
CA ALA A 775 -11.83 -18.08 -30.62
C ALA A 775 -11.90 -16.54 -30.65
N PRO A 776 -12.09 -15.92 -31.83
CA PRO A 776 -12.23 -14.48 -31.93
C PRO A 776 -13.57 -14.02 -31.35
N ILE A 777 -13.52 -13.08 -30.40
CA ILE A 777 -14.66 -12.34 -29.84
C ILE A 777 -14.39 -10.88 -30.19
N VAL A 778 -15.32 -10.23 -30.88
CA VAL A 778 -15.10 -8.89 -31.43
C VAL A 778 -15.94 -7.87 -30.69
N ILE A 779 -15.33 -6.79 -30.22
CA ILE A 779 -16.04 -5.62 -29.72
C ILE A 779 -16.13 -4.61 -30.87
N ALA A 780 -17.33 -4.33 -31.36
CA ALA A 780 -17.57 -3.50 -32.54
C ALA A 780 -18.84 -2.66 -32.37
N ASP A 781 -19.00 -1.68 -33.25
CA ASP A 781 -20.18 -0.81 -33.26
C ASP A 781 -21.46 -1.61 -33.52
N ASP A 782 -22.59 -1.06 -33.07
CA ASP A 782 -23.92 -1.60 -33.37
C ASP A 782 -24.11 -1.80 -34.87
N ASP A 783 -24.84 -2.86 -35.21
CA ASP A 783 -25.21 -3.24 -36.59
C ASP A 783 -24.04 -3.57 -37.53
N GLU A 784 -22.82 -3.77 -37.00
CA GLU A 784 -21.68 -4.20 -37.82
C GLU A 784 -21.80 -5.70 -38.20
N GLN A 785 -21.93 -5.96 -39.51
CA GLN A 785 -22.11 -7.30 -40.08
C GLN A 785 -20.82 -7.90 -40.65
N ARG A 786 -19.74 -7.13 -40.77
CA ARG A 786 -18.47 -7.63 -41.32
C ARG A 786 -17.84 -8.72 -40.46
N PHE A 787 -18.13 -8.77 -39.17
CA PHE A 787 -17.50 -9.68 -38.20
C PHE A 787 -18.21 -11.03 -38.01
N ASP A 788 -18.98 -11.51 -38.99
CA ASP A 788 -19.72 -12.79 -38.95
C ASP A 788 -18.85 -14.03 -38.64
N ALA A 789 -17.54 -13.96 -38.89
CA ALA A 789 -16.60 -15.04 -38.58
C ALA A 789 -16.24 -15.13 -37.07
N ALA A 790 -16.60 -14.12 -36.29
CA ALA A 790 -16.41 -14.12 -34.84
C ALA A 790 -17.28 -15.19 -34.16
N LEU A 791 -16.82 -15.69 -33.00
CA LEU A 791 -17.64 -16.54 -32.13
C LEU A 791 -18.73 -15.75 -31.40
N ALA A 792 -18.44 -14.48 -31.11
CA ALA A 792 -19.39 -13.52 -30.58
C ALA A 792 -18.96 -12.12 -31.00
N VAL A 793 -19.95 -11.28 -31.29
CA VAL A 793 -19.79 -9.84 -31.44
C VAL A 793 -20.41 -9.20 -30.21
N LEU A 794 -19.65 -8.35 -29.53
CA LEU A 794 -20.06 -7.57 -28.37
C LEU A 794 -20.34 -6.14 -28.87
N PRO A 795 -21.61 -5.81 -29.12
CA PRO A 795 -21.94 -4.56 -29.76
C PRO A 795 -21.82 -3.39 -28.77
N VAL A 796 -21.29 -2.25 -29.23
CA VAL A 796 -21.25 -0.97 -28.51
C VAL A 796 -21.88 0.14 -29.37
N PRO A 797 -22.45 1.20 -28.80
CA PRO A 797 -23.05 2.27 -29.61
C PRO A 797 -21.98 3.01 -30.45
N PRO A 798 -22.33 3.45 -31.68
CA PRO A 798 -21.40 4.18 -32.54
C PRO A 798 -21.11 5.57 -31.97
N VAL A 799 -19.83 5.97 -32.00
CA VAL A 799 -19.33 7.28 -31.54
C VAL A 799 -18.26 7.81 -32.50
N ASP A 800 -17.72 9.01 -32.27
CA ASP A 800 -16.56 9.51 -33.04
C ASP A 800 -15.44 8.44 -33.04
N PRO A 801 -14.88 8.08 -34.22
CA PRO A 801 -13.83 7.06 -34.34
C PRO A 801 -12.63 7.24 -33.41
N ARG A 802 -12.32 8.49 -33.03
CA ARG A 802 -11.24 8.81 -32.08
C ARG A 802 -11.56 8.38 -30.64
N LEU A 803 -12.84 8.17 -30.33
CA LEU A 803 -13.36 7.82 -29.00
C LEU A 803 -13.84 6.36 -28.90
N GLY A 804 -14.03 5.64 -30.01
CA GLY A 804 -14.56 4.26 -30.02
C GLY A 804 -13.78 3.29 -29.13
N PHE A 805 -12.46 3.47 -29.00
CA PHE A 805 -11.62 2.65 -28.12
C PHE A 805 -12.03 2.72 -26.64
N VAL A 806 -12.65 3.81 -26.19
CA VAL A 806 -13.14 3.96 -24.82
C VAL A 806 -14.25 2.94 -24.54
N LEU A 807 -15.16 2.74 -25.50
CA LEU A 807 -16.23 1.75 -25.39
C LEU A 807 -15.70 0.32 -25.51
N SER A 808 -14.66 0.10 -26.33
CA SER A 808 -13.93 -1.18 -26.36
C SER A 808 -13.30 -1.54 -25.01
N ALA A 809 -12.67 -0.57 -24.34
CA ALA A 809 -12.11 -0.77 -23.01
C ALA A 809 -13.20 -1.12 -21.99
N MET A 810 -14.35 -0.43 -22.03
CA MET A 810 -15.48 -0.67 -21.11
C MET A 810 -16.11 -2.05 -21.29
N ALA A 811 -16.38 -2.45 -22.52
CA ALA A 811 -16.88 -3.79 -22.79
C ALA A 811 -15.85 -4.87 -22.36
N GLY A 812 -14.55 -4.60 -22.56
CA GLY A 812 -13.48 -5.49 -22.10
C GLY A 812 -13.33 -5.57 -20.57
N HIS A 813 -13.54 -4.47 -19.85
CA HIS A 813 -13.57 -4.44 -18.38
C HIS A 813 -14.72 -5.32 -17.84
N LEU A 814 -15.93 -5.17 -18.41
CA LEU A 814 -17.09 -6.00 -18.06
C LEU A 814 -16.87 -7.48 -18.42
N PHE A 815 -16.29 -7.76 -19.59
CA PHE A 815 -15.92 -9.12 -20.00
C PHE A 815 -14.94 -9.73 -19.00
N GLY A 816 -13.95 -8.97 -18.54
CA GLY A 816 -12.97 -9.44 -17.58
C GLY A 816 -13.54 -9.76 -16.21
N TYR A 817 -14.41 -8.89 -15.70
CA TYR A 817 -15.11 -9.14 -14.45
C TYR A 817 -15.97 -10.43 -14.53
N GLU A 818 -16.75 -10.58 -15.60
CA GLU A 818 -17.60 -11.76 -15.79
C GLU A 818 -16.79 -13.03 -16.05
N ALA A 819 -15.65 -12.94 -16.73
CA ALA A 819 -14.75 -14.06 -16.91
C ALA A 819 -14.13 -14.50 -15.58
N ALA A 820 -13.69 -13.56 -14.73
CA ALA A 820 -13.15 -13.86 -13.42
C ALA A 820 -14.17 -14.57 -12.52
N LEU A 821 -15.43 -14.09 -12.49
CA LEU A 821 -16.51 -14.77 -11.78
C LEU A 821 -16.79 -16.18 -12.32
N ALA A 822 -16.78 -16.34 -13.65
CA ALA A 822 -16.98 -17.64 -14.28
C ALA A 822 -15.91 -18.64 -13.84
N ILE A 823 -14.65 -18.22 -13.80
CA ILE A 823 -13.52 -19.04 -13.37
C ILE A 823 -13.61 -19.36 -11.87
N ASP A 824 -13.88 -18.36 -11.04
CA ASP A 824 -14.00 -18.55 -9.59
C ASP A 824 -15.08 -19.57 -9.23
N SER A 825 -16.22 -19.50 -9.92
CA SER A 825 -17.34 -20.41 -9.68
C SER A 825 -16.99 -21.90 -9.89
N GLN A 826 -15.96 -22.20 -10.68
CA GLN A 826 -15.48 -23.57 -10.91
C GLN A 826 -14.80 -24.16 -9.67
N ALA A 827 -14.35 -23.32 -8.74
CA ALA A 827 -13.76 -23.73 -7.47
C ALA A 827 -14.82 -24.20 -6.45
N GLN A 828 -16.09 -23.82 -6.64
CA GLN A 828 -17.15 -24.04 -5.65
C GLN A 828 -17.31 -25.51 -5.22
N PRO A 829 -17.35 -26.50 -6.12
CA PRO A 829 -17.45 -27.91 -5.71
C PRO A 829 -16.25 -28.37 -4.88
N LEU A 830 -15.06 -27.80 -5.14
CA LEU A 830 -13.84 -28.11 -4.40
C LEU A 830 -13.87 -27.48 -3.00
N ARG A 831 -14.36 -26.23 -2.88
CA ARG A 831 -14.54 -25.53 -1.59
C ARG A 831 -15.49 -26.29 -0.67
N GLU A 832 -16.63 -26.72 -1.20
CA GLU A 832 -17.62 -27.53 -0.45
C GLU A 832 -17.03 -28.86 0.03
N ALA A 833 -16.25 -29.53 -0.81
CA ALA A 833 -15.56 -30.76 -0.43
C ALA A 833 -14.52 -30.53 0.67
N ARG A 834 -13.69 -29.49 0.54
CA ARG A 834 -12.65 -29.15 1.53
C ARG A 834 -13.27 -28.76 2.87
N SER A 835 -14.28 -27.89 2.86
CA SER A 835 -14.98 -27.44 4.06
C SER A 835 -15.63 -28.60 4.82
N ALA A 836 -16.21 -29.58 4.12
CA ALA A 836 -16.74 -30.78 4.77
C ALA A 836 -15.65 -31.61 5.47
N ILE A 837 -14.45 -31.72 4.89
CA ILE A 837 -13.32 -32.43 5.51
C ILE A 837 -12.83 -31.68 6.76
N GLU A 838 -12.65 -30.37 6.66
CA GLU A 838 -12.22 -29.53 7.79
C GLU A 838 -13.23 -29.56 8.94
N GLN A 839 -14.53 -29.47 8.64
CA GLN A 839 -15.58 -29.55 9.64
C GLN A 839 -15.59 -30.92 10.34
N ALA A 840 -15.46 -32.01 9.59
CA ALA A 840 -15.41 -33.35 10.19
C ALA A 840 -14.21 -33.52 11.13
N ALA A 841 -13.05 -32.95 10.77
CA ALA A 841 -11.88 -32.95 11.64
C ALA A 841 -12.09 -32.07 12.89
N ALA A 842 -12.71 -30.90 12.74
CA ALA A 842 -13.03 -29.99 13.84
C ALA A 842 -14.02 -30.60 14.86
N ASP A 843 -15.00 -31.36 14.37
CA ASP A 843 -15.98 -32.09 15.20
C ASP A 843 -15.38 -33.34 15.88
N GLY A 844 -14.09 -33.65 15.62
CA GLY A 844 -13.37 -34.75 16.25
C GLY A 844 -13.57 -36.12 15.61
N TYR A 845 -14.20 -36.20 14.43
CA TYR A 845 -14.32 -37.46 13.70
C TYR A 845 -12.96 -37.90 13.15
N ALA A 846 -12.68 -39.20 13.17
CA ALA A 846 -11.40 -39.75 12.69
C ALA A 846 -11.58 -41.02 11.85
N GLY A 847 -10.65 -41.25 10.92
CA GLY A 847 -10.58 -42.48 10.14
C GLY A 847 -11.85 -42.73 9.31
N ASP A 848 -12.43 -43.93 9.45
CA ASP A 848 -13.63 -44.34 8.70
C ASP A 848 -14.87 -43.50 9.05
N GLU A 849 -14.98 -43.01 10.28
CA GLU A 849 -16.11 -42.21 10.75
C GLU A 849 -16.12 -40.82 10.08
N ALA A 850 -14.95 -40.19 9.98
CA ALA A 850 -14.78 -38.95 9.22
C ALA A 850 -15.13 -39.16 7.75
N LEU A 851 -14.63 -40.25 7.14
CA LEU A 851 -14.90 -40.57 5.74
C LEU A 851 -16.39 -40.83 5.47
N ALA A 852 -17.08 -41.53 6.38
CA ALA A 852 -18.53 -41.76 6.28
C ALA A 852 -19.33 -40.46 6.39
N THR A 853 -18.91 -39.56 7.27
CA THR A 853 -19.56 -38.26 7.52
C THR A 853 -19.48 -37.33 6.30
N VAL A 854 -18.31 -37.25 5.65
CA VAL A 854 -18.10 -36.34 4.51
C VAL A 854 -18.59 -36.89 3.17
N ARG A 855 -18.78 -38.21 3.04
CA ARG A 855 -19.11 -38.89 1.79
C ARG A 855 -20.27 -38.27 1.00
N PRO A 856 -21.42 -37.89 1.60
CA PRO A 856 -22.54 -37.33 0.83
C PRO A 856 -22.20 -35.98 0.16
N VAL A 857 -21.32 -35.18 0.77
CA VAL A 857 -20.84 -33.92 0.18
C VAL A 857 -19.83 -34.23 -0.92
N LEU A 858 -18.87 -35.14 -0.65
CA LEU A 858 -17.87 -35.55 -1.64
C LEU A 858 -18.49 -36.14 -2.92
N GLU A 859 -19.59 -36.89 -2.83
CA GLU A 859 -20.28 -37.46 -4.01
C GLU A 859 -20.83 -36.37 -4.94
N ARG A 860 -21.48 -35.35 -4.37
CA ARG A 860 -22.01 -34.20 -5.13
C ARG A 860 -20.87 -33.38 -5.74
N SER A 861 -19.87 -33.04 -4.94
CA SER A 861 -18.68 -32.30 -5.40
C SER A 861 -17.94 -33.05 -6.51
N ALA A 862 -17.77 -34.36 -6.38
CA ALA A 862 -17.11 -35.19 -7.38
C ALA A 862 -17.89 -35.25 -8.69
N THR A 863 -19.22 -35.37 -8.65
CA THR A 863 -20.05 -35.36 -9.85
C THR A 863 -19.90 -34.05 -10.62
N SER A 864 -20.01 -32.92 -9.92
CA SER A 864 -19.80 -31.60 -10.53
C SER A 864 -18.39 -31.45 -11.12
N PHE A 865 -17.35 -31.84 -10.37
CA PHE A 865 -15.96 -31.81 -10.84
C PHE A 865 -15.74 -32.65 -12.11
N PHE A 866 -16.25 -33.89 -12.14
CA PHE A 866 -16.12 -34.76 -13.31
C PHE A 866 -16.94 -34.26 -14.51
N ASP A 867 -18.08 -33.62 -14.29
CA ASP A 867 -18.89 -33.01 -15.35
C ASP A 867 -18.14 -31.85 -16.02
N MET A 868 -17.61 -30.91 -15.22
CA MET A 868 -16.80 -29.80 -15.72
C MET A 868 -15.54 -30.27 -16.46
N THR A 869 -14.89 -31.33 -15.95
CA THR A 869 -13.72 -31.95 -16.60
C THR A 869 -14.09 -32.51 -17.98
N ARG A 870 -15.24 -33.21 -18.09
CA ARG A 870 -15.71 -33.77 -19.37
C ARG A 870 -16.14 -32.70 -20.37
N ALA A 871 -16.71 -31.59 -19.88
CA ALA A 871 -17.06 -30.44 -20.69
C ALA A 871 -15.82 -29.62 -21.15
N GLY A 872 -14.66 -29.87 -20.56
CA GLY A 872 -13.42 -29.14 -20.84
C GLY A 872 -13.38 -27.74 -20.23
N GLU A 873 -14.28 -27.44 -19.29
CA GLU A 873 -14.39 -26.13 -18.66
C GLU A 873 -13.18 -25.81 -17.77
N LEU A 874 -12.54 -26.83 -17.19
CA LEU A 874 -11.36 -26.67 -16.33
C LEU A 874 -10.04 -26.51 -17.11
N ASN A 875 -10.04 -26.77 -18.42
CA ASN A 875 -8.83 -26.80 -19.26
C ASN A 875 -8.07 -25.46 -19.30
N GLY A 876 -8.75 -24.35 -19.02
CA GLY A 876 -8.14 -23.03 -19.06
C GLY A 876 -7.36 -22.66 -17.81
N HIS A 877 -7.69 -23.24 -16.65
CA HIS A 877 -7.33 -22.67 -15.35
C HIS A 877 -6.84 -23.69 -14.32
N LEU A 878 -7.28 -24.94 -14.40
CA LEU A 878 -6.80 -26.01 -13.53
C LEU A 878 -5.64 -26.75 -14.21
N GLU A 879 -4.52 -26.92 -13.52
CA GLU A 879 -3.41 -27.71 -14.02
C GLU A 879 -3.81 -29.18 -14.21
N ALA A 880 -3.29 -29.80 -15.27
CA ALA A 880 -3.59 -31.21 -15.55
C ALA A 880 -3.12 -32.14 -14.41
N SER A 881 -1.97 -31.84 -13.80
CA SER A 881 -1.44 -32.50 -12.60
C SER A 881 -2.41 -32.43 -11.44
N THR A 882 -2.90 -31.23 -11.11
CA THR A 882 -3.85 -30.97 -10.03
C THR A 882 -5.18 -31.66 -10.30
N ALA A 883 -5.70 -31.54 -11.52
CA ALA A 883 -6.95 -32.21 -11.93
C ALA A 883 -6.86 -33.74 -11.81
N VAL A 884 -5.76 -34.35 -12.28
CA VAL A 884 -5.53 -35.80 -12.16
C VAL A 884 -5.40 -36.22 -10.69
N ARG A 885 -4.71 -35.42 -9.87
CA ARG A 885 -4.54 -35.70 -8.44
C ARG A 885 -5.89 -35.69 -7.70
N ILE A 886 -6.70 -34.65 -7.90
CA ILE A 886 -8.04 -34.53 -7.32
C ILE A 886 -8.92 -35.70 -7.78
N ALA A 887 -8.94 -35.98 -9.10
CA ALA A 887 -9.73 -37.07 -9.69
C ALA A 887 -9.40 -38.43 -9.06
N THR A 888 -8.10 -38.72 -8.87
CA THR A 888 -7.63 -39.98 -8.28
C THR A 888 -7.98 -40.07 -6.80
N LEU A 889 -7.73 -39.01 -6.01
CA LEU A 889 -8.03 -38.99 -4.59
C LEU A 889 -9.52 -39.08 -4.29
N LEU A 890 -10.38 -38.43 -5.09
CA LEU A 890 -11.83 -38.58 -5.00
C LEU A 890 -12.28 -40.04 -5.21
N ARG A 891 -11.65 -40.78 -6.14
CA ARG A 891 -11.97 -42.20 -6.36
C ARG A 891 -11.64 -43.07 -5.15
N PHE A 892 -10.53 -42.78 -4.45
CA PHE A 892 -10.20 -43.45 -3.20
C PHE A 892 -11.16 -43.08 -2.07
N ALA A 893 -11.43 -41.79 -1.87
CA ALA A 893 -12.34 -41.30 -0.82
C ALA A 893 -13.77 -41.85 -0.99
N LEU A 894 -14.25 -41.94 -2.23
CA LEU A 894 -15.57 -42.49 -2.55
C LEU A 894 -15.61 -44.03 -2.56
N GLY A 895 -14.49 -44.72 -2.36
CA GLY A 895 -14.43 -46.19 -2.37
C GLY A 895 -14.63 -46.82 -3.75
N VAL A 896 -14.43 -46.03 -4.82
CA VAL A 896 -14.42 -46.53 -6.21
C VAL A 896 -13.14 -47.32 -6.48
N SER A 897 -12.03 -46.89 -5.88
CA SER A 897 -10.73 -47.57 -5.92
C SER A 897 -10.41 -48.20 -4.55
N PRO A 898 -9.89 -49.45 -4.50
CA PRO A 898 -9.47 -50.08 -3.24
C PRO A 898 -8.26 -49.39 -2.60
N LEU A 899 -8.24 -49.19 -1.28
CA LEU A 899 -7.12 -48.51 -0.59
C LEU A 899 -5.80 -49.26 -0.70
N GLU A 900 -5.83 -50.58 -0.96
CA GLU A 900 -4.65 -51.41 -1.17
C GLU A 900 -3.82 -50.95 -2.38
N THR A 901 -4.44 -50.30 -3.38
CA THR A 901 -3.73 -49.75 -4.54
C THR A 901 -3.14 -48.36 -4.28
N TYR A 902 -3.49 -47.70 -3.18
CA TYR A 902 -3.00 -46.36 -2.84
C TYR A 902 -1.48 -46.28 -2.73
N GLN A 903 -0.85 -47.32 -2.18
CA GLN A 903 0.61 -47.39 -2.04
C GLN A 903 1.33 -47.45 -3.39
N ILE A 904 0.68 -48.01 -4.42
CA ILE A 904 1.25 -48.06 -5.77
C ILE A 904 1.25 -46.66 -6.38
N ASP A 905 0.17 -45.90 -6.18
CA ASP A 905 -0.02 -44.58 -6.79
C ASP A 905 0.74 -43.46 -6.04
N TYR A 906 0.85 -43.55 -4.70
CA TYR A 906 1.38 -42.47 -3.84
C TYR A 906 2.59 -42.87 -2.97
N GLY A 907 3.04 -44.12 -3.01
CA GLY A 907 4.23 -44.58 -2.28
C GLY A 907 4.08 -44.69 -0.76
N LYS A 908 2.88 -44.45 -0.20
CA LYS A 908 2.56 -44.58 1.24
C LYS A 908 1.31 -45.43 1.45
N VAL A 909 1.19 -46.04 2.62
CA VAL A 909 0.03 -46.90 2.96
C VAL A 909 -1.24 -46.06 2.97
N GLY A 910 -2.24 -46.47 2.19
CA GLY A 910 -3.54 -45.80 2.14
C GLY A 910 -4.37 -46.12 3.37
N THR A 911 -4.70 -45.10 4.16
CA THR A 911 -5.70 -45.17 5.23
C THR A 911 -6.75 -44.08 4.98
N PRO A 912 -7.98 -44.21 5.52
CA PRO A 912 -9.02 -43.19 5.37
C PRO A 912 -8.53 -41.79 5.77
N ALA A 913 -7.77 -41.68 6.87
CA ALA A 913 -7.18 -40.42 7.33
C ALA A 913 -6.19 -39.86 6.30
N VAL A 914 -5.23 -40.67 5.83
CA VAL A 914 -4.22 -40.25 4.85
C VAL A 914 -4.86 -39.80 3.53
N VAL A 915 -5.93 -40.47 3.09
CA VAL A 915 -6.68 -40.10 1.88
C VAL A 915 -7.37 -38.75 2.06
N LEU A 916 -8.01 -38.50 3.21
CA LEU A 916 -8.66 -37.23 3.49
C LEU A 916 -7.66 -36.07 3.59
N ASP A 917 -6.50 -36.29 4.23
CA ASP A 917 -5.43 -35.29 4.31
C ASP A 917 -4.88 -34.94 2.93
N ASP A 918 -4.55 -35.95 2.11
CA ASP A 918 -4.04 -35.73 0.76
C ASP A 918 -5.10 -35.10 -0.16
N LEU A 919 -6.37 -35.49 0.01
CA LEU A 919 -7.48 -34.90 -0.72
C LEU A 919 -7.67 -33.44 -0.32
N ALA A 920 -7.68 -33.11 0.97
CA ALA A 920 -7.75 -31.73 1.43
C ALA A 920 -6.62 -30.89 0.84
N ALA A 921 -5.38 -31.37 0.87
CA ALA A 921 -4.24 -30.69 0.26
C ALA A 921 -4.39 -30.50 -1.26
N ALA A 922 -4.89 -31.51 -1.98
CA ALA A 922 -5.12 -31.41 -3.42
C ALA A 922 -6.29 -30.46 -3.76
N LEU A 923 -7.35 -30.46 -2.95
CA LEU A 923 -8.47 -29.53 -3.07
C LEU A 923 -7.99 -28.09 -2.83
N THR A 924 -7.19 -27.85 -1.79
CA THR A 924 -6.57 -26.54 -1.54
C THR A 924 -5.83 -26.02 -2.76
N LEU A 925 -4.93 -26.83 -3.34
CA LEU A 925 -4.21 -26.45 -4.56
C LEU A 925 -5.16 -26.14 -5.74
N GLY A 926 -6.17 -26.98 -5.96
CA GLY A 926 -7.15 -26.74 -7.03
C GLY A 926 -7.99 -25.48 -6.81
N ILE A 927 -8.38 -25.21 -5.57
CA ILE A 927 -9.10 -23.98 -5.21
C ILE A 927 -8.21 -22.77 -5.41
N GLU A 928 -6.93 -22.83 -5.02
CA GLU A 928 -5.97 -21.76 -5.25
C GLU A 928 -5.79 -21.44 -6.74
N GLU A 929 -5.73 -22.46 -7.60
CA GLU A 929 -5.61 -22.29 -9.06
C GLU A 929 -6.85 -21.64 -9.70
N LEU A 930 -8.04 -21.91 -9.15
CA LEU A 930 -9.34 -21.46 -9.69
C LEU A 930 -9.87 -20.18 -9.06
N THR A 931 -9.50 -19.86 -7.82
CA THR A 931 -10.06 -18.69 -7.11
C THR A 931 -9.66 -17.38 -7.79
N ARG A 932 -10.62 -16.48 -8.00
CA ARG A 932 -10.44 -15.12 -8.53
C ARG A 932 -11.03 -14.11 -7.55
N PRO A 933 -10.23 -13.61 -6.60
CA PRO A 933 -10.68 -12.49 -5.80
C PRO A 933 -10.81 -11.27 -6.72
N ILE A 934 -12.00 -10.66 -6.78
CA ILE A 934 -12.25 -9.52 -7.68
C ILE A 934 -11.64 -8.24 -7.11
N ASP A 935 -12.00 -7.91 -5.86
CA ASP A 935 -11.50 -6.69 -5.19
C ASP A 935 -10.14 -6.92 -4.52
N ALA A 936 -9.77 -8.18 -4.31
CA ALA A 936 -8.52 -8.58 -3.69
C ALA A 936 -7.55 -9.12 -4.75
N ILE A 937 -6.23 -8.98 -4.58
CA ILE A 937 -5.24 -9.55 -5.52
C ILE A 937 -4.43 -10.62 -4.82
N LYS A 938 -4.49 -11.88 -5.29
CA LYS A 938 -3.83 -13.07 -4.71
C LYS A 938 -2.32 -12.93 -4.44
N HIS A 939 -1.61 -12.04 -5.13
CA HIS A 939 -0.19 -11.78 -4.90
C HIS A 939 0.09 -10.28 -4.90
N GLN A 940 0.97 -9.82 -4.01
CA GLN A 940 1.43 -8.43 -3.95
C GLN A 940 2.17 -8.05 -5.26
N ALA A 941 1.43 -7.65 -6.30
CA ALA A 941 2.02 -7.14 -7.53
C ALA A 941 1.84 -5.62 -7.67
N LYS A 942 0.89 -5.02 -6.93
CA LYS A 942 0.54 -3.59 -7.06
C LYS A 942 0.97 -2.69 -5.92
N THR A 943 1.19 -3.25 -4.73
CA THR A 943 1.59 -2.50 -3.52
C THR A 943 2.97 -2.89 -3.01
N VAL A 944 3.76 -3.64 -3.79
CA VAL A 944 5.21 -3.74 -3.55
C VAL A 944 5.84 -2.43 -3.99
N THR A 945 5.54 -1.39 -3.22
CA THR A 945 6.46 -0.30 -2.94
C THR A 945 7.55 -0.81 -1.98
N VAL A 946 8.15 -1.97 -2.29
CA VAL A 946 9.60 -2.04 -2.19
C VAL A 946 10.06 -1.20 -3.37
N GLY A 947 9.90 0.12 -3.24
CA GLY A 947 10.56 1.04 -4.14
C GLY A 947 11.98 0.52 -4.22
N ILE A 948 12.52 0.41 -5.43
CA ILE A 948 13.89 -0.05 -5.64
C ILE A 948 14.73 0.89 -4.78
N SER A 949 15.00 0.48 -3.53
CA SER A 949 15.60 1.30 -2.53
C SER A 949 17.04 1.22 -2.91
N ARG A 950 17.39 2.04 -3.89
CA ARG A 950 18.76 2.38 -4.18
C ARG A 950 19.20 3.32 -3.05
N SER A 951 19.05 2.89 -1.80
CA SER A 951 19.66 3.53 -0.63
C SER A 951 21.17 3.65 -0.85
N ASP A 952 21.75 2.71 -1.59
CA ASP A 952 23.09 2.79 -2.16
C ASP A 952 23.33 4.08 -2.96
N GLU A 953 22.37 4.57 -3.75
CA GLU A 953 22.55 5.74 -4.62
C GLU A 953 22.77 7.01 -3.81
N THR A 954 22.02 7.20 -2.72
CA THR A 954 22.29 8.29 -1.75
C THR A 954 23.61 8.11 -1.02
N LEU A 955 24.00 6.87 -0.70
CA LEU A 955 25.31 6.60 -0.06
C LEU A 955 26.49 6.85 -1.02
N LEU A 956 26.29 6.70 -2.33
CA LEU A 956 27.28 6.97 -3.36
C LEU A 956 27.49 8.48 -3.59
N GLU A 957 26.52 9.32 -3.20
CA GLU A 957 26.61 10.78 -3.28
C GLU A 957 27.35 11.41 -2.09
N VAL A 958 27.59 10.65 -1.01
CA VAL A 958 28.38 11.11 0.14
C VAL A 958 29.78 11.52 -0.32
N PRO A 959 30.32 12.69 0.09
CA PRO A 959 31.60 13.21 -0.42
C PRO A 959 32.76 12.21 -0.34
N LEU A 960 32.91 11.50 0.79
CA LEU A 960 33.97 10.51 0.94
C LEU A 960 33.76 9.27 0.05
N ALA A 961 32.52 8.82 -0.17
CA ALA A 961 32.22 7.72 -1.09
C ALA A 961 32.41 8.14 -2.56
N ALA A 962 31.97 9.35 -2.92
CA ALA A 962 32.22 9.96 -4.22
C ALA A 962 33.72 10.05 -4.51
N ALA A 963 34.55 10.44 -3.53
CA ALA A 963 36.00 10.48 -3.68
C ALA A 963 36.63 9.09 -3.95
N VAL A 964 36.06 8.00 -3.41
CA VAL A 964 36.48 6.63 -3.72
C VAL A 964 36.15 6.26 -5.17
N LEU A 965 34.97 6.65 -5.65
CA LEU A 965 34.54 6.41 -7.04
C LEU A 965 35.35 7.25 -8.03
N GLU A 966 35.62 8.52 -7.72
CA GLU A 966 36.48 9.42 -8.50
C GLU A 966 37.93 8.92 -8.58
N ALA A 967 38.40 8.24 -7.54
CA ALA A 967 39.68 7.50 -7.56
C ALA A 967 39.67 6.25 -8.45
N GLY A 968 38.55 5.97 -9.13
CA GLY A 968 38.39 4.92 -10.13
C GLY A 968 37.89 3.59 -9.58
N ALA A 969 37.46 3.51 -8.31
CA ALA A 969 36.88 2.28 -7.76
C ALA A 969 35.56 1.94 -8.49
N PRO A 970 35.33 0.70 -8.95
CA PRO A 970 34.11 0.33 -9.63
C PRO A 970 32.94 0.30 -8.63
N ARG A 971 31.81 0.91 -9.01
CA ARG A 971 30.59 0.99 -8.18
C ARG A 971 30.14 -0.40 -7.69
N ASP A 972 30.17 -1.40 -8.57
CA ASP A 972 29.78 -2.79 -8.29
C ASP A 972 30.75 -3.55 -7.38
N ARG A 973 31.87 -2.93 -6.99
CA ARG A 973 32.89 -3.53 -6.13
C ARG A 973 32.98 -2.91 -4.73
N LEU A 974 32.12 -1.96 -4.41
CA LEU A 974 32.00 -1.44 -3.06
C LEU A 974 30.84 -2.14 -2.37
N SER A 975 31.10 -2.85 -1.27
CA SER A 975 30.02 -3.47 -0.50
C SER A 975 29.19 -2.40 0.20
N TYR A 976 27.91 -2.68 0.44
CA TYR A 976 27.02 -1.82 1.23
C TYR A 976 27.63 -1.45 2.58
N ALA A 977 28.24 -2.41 3.26
CA ALA A 977 28.95 -2.18 4.53
C ALA A 977 30.11 -1.17 4.38
N SER A 978 30.83 -1.19 3.26
CA SER A 978 31.90 -0.22 2.98
C SER A 978 31.32 1.17 2.71
N LEU A 979 30.26 1.27 1.92
CA LEU A 979 29.57 2.54 1.64
C LEU A 979 29.01 3.17 2.92
N ARG A 980 28.35 2.38 3.78
CA ARG A 980 27.87 2.85 5.09
C ARG A 980 29.01 3.32 5.99
N THR A 981 30.11 2.55 6.06
CA THR A 981 31.28 2.96 6.85
C THR A 981 31.92 4.26 6.33
N LEU A 982 31.94 4.46 5.00
CA LEU A 982 32.43 5.71 4.41
C LEU A 982 31.50 6.89 4.72
N ALA A 983 30.19 6.68 4.70
CA ALA A 983 29.21 7.67 5.13
C ALA A 983 29.39 8.06 6.61
N ASP A 984 29.59 7.08 7.48
CA ASP A 984 29.82 7.31 8.91
C ASP A 984 31.17 8.02 9.18
N LEU A 985 32.19 7.80 8.34
CA LEU A 985 33.50 8.44 8.45
C LEU A 985 33.56 9.84 7.84
N ASP A 986 32.64 10.19 6.93
CA ASP A 986 32.65 11.45 6.18
C ASP A 986 32.73 12.70 7.09
N PRO A 987 31.96 12.81 8.20
CA PRO A 987 32.05 13.96 9.10
C PRO A 987 33.43 14.17 9.72
N ALA A 988 34.23 13.10 9.86
CA ALA A 988 35.58 13.19 10.37
C ALA A 988 36.58 13.71 9.34
N VAL A 989 36.27 13.66 8.04
CA VAL A 989 37.18 14.04 6.96
C VAL A 989 36.96 15.51 6.59
N ALA A 990 37.95 16.36 6.89
CA ALA A 990 37.92 17.76 6.49
C ALA A 990 38.28 17.96 5.00
N GLU A 991 39.13 17.08 4.45
CA GLU A 991 39.59 17.17 3.06
C GLU A 991 40.20 15.85 2.56
N VAL A 992 39.95 15.49 1.29
CA VAL A 992 40.65 14.40 0.59
C VAL A 992 41.81 14.99 -0.24
N LEU A 993 43.05 14.65 0.13
CA LEU A 993 44.27 15.24 -0.42
C LEU A 993 44.81 14.49 -1.65
N GLY A 994 44.42 13.24 -1.83
CA GLY A 994 44.87 12.39 -2.94
C GLY A 994 44.41 10.95 -2.78
N HIS A 995 44.75 10.12 -3.76
CA HIS A 995 44.43 8.70 -3.71
C HIS A 995 45.51 7.83 -4.37
N THR A 996 45.53 6.54 -4.01
CA THR A 996 46.22 5.48 -4.76
C THR A 996 45.33 4.28 -4.87
N ARG A 997 45.12 3.82 -6.09
CA ARG A 997 44.33 2.62 -6.35
C ARG A 997 45.24 1.44 -6.68
N TYR A 998 44.97 0.30 -6.07
CA TYR A 998 45.70 -0.94 -6.25
C TYR A 998 44.79 -2.03 -6.82
N ARG A 999 45.33 -2.85 -7.71
CA ARG A 999 44.78 -4.15 -8.09
C ARG A 999 45.44 -5.22 -7.24
N VAL A 1000 44.65 -6.13 -6.67
CA VAL A 1000 45.12 -7.28 -5.89
C VAL A 1000 45.04 -8.51 -6.78
N GLU A 1001 46.12 -9.30 -6.84
CA GLU A 1001 46.21 -10.53 -7.64
C GLU A 1001 46.63 -11.71 -6.74
N GLY A 1002 46.08 -12.90 -7.01
CA GLY A 1002 46.46 -14.13 -6.31
C GLY A 1002 45.90 -14.28 -4.88
N MET A 1003 44.82 -13.59 -4.54
CA MET A 1003 44.13 -13.72 -3.25
C MET A 1003 43.27 -14.98 -3.20
N SER A 1004 43.49 -15.86 -2.22
CA SER A 1004 42.64 -17.02 -1.92
C SER A 1004 41.66 -16.71 -0.78
N ASP A 1005 40.54 -17.44 -0.71
CA ASP A 1005 39.49 -17.23 0.32
C ASP A 1005 39.98 -17.46 1.77
N ASP A 1006 40.99 -18.30 1.95
CA ASP A 1006 41.60 -18.66 3.24
C ASP A 1006 42.81 -17.78 3.60
N GLY A 1007 43.21 -16.84 2.73
CA GLY A 1007 44.33 -15.93 2.97
C GLY A 1007 45.72 -16.58 2.95
N THR A 1008 45.86 -17.83 2.48
CA THR A 1008 47.12 -18.60 2.54
C THR A 1008 48.05 -18.41 1.31
N GLY A 1009 47.70 -17.54 0.37
CA GLY A 1009 48.50 -17.26 -0.85
C GLY A 1009 49.49 -16.09 -0.76
N GLU A 1010 50.53 -16.10 -1.60
CA GLU A 1010 51.42 -14.95 -1.85
C GLU A 1010 50.74 -13.87 -2.71
N ALA A 1011 49.68 -13.24 -2.19
CA ALA A 1011 48.96 -12.19 -2.90
C ALA A 1011 49.89 -11.01 -3.25
N THR A 1012 49.72 -10.45 -4.44
CA THR A 1012 50.47 -9.29 -4.93
C THR A 1012 49.56 -8.10 -5.17
N VAL A 1013 50.14 -6.89 -5.16
CA VAL A 1013 49.44 -5.64 -5.45
C VAL A 1013 50.19 -4.82 -6.49
N VAL A 1014 49.42 -4.29 -7.45
CA VAL A 1014 49.91 -3.43 -8.52
C VAL A 1014 49.19 -2.10 -8.45
N VAL A 1015 49.93 -0.99 -8.55
CA VAL A 1015 49.33 0.35 -8.62
C VAL A 1015 48.61 0.50 -9.96
N VAL A 1016 47.33 0.84 -9.90
CA VAL A 1016 46.47 1.09 -11.07
C VAL A 1016 46.43 2.57 -11.39
N ASP A 1017 46.26 3.41 -10.37
CA ASP A 1017 46.14 4.86 -10.54
C ASP A 1017 46.61 5.64 -9.29
N ARG A 1018 46.96 6.91 -9.48
CA ARG A 1018 47.34 7.86 -8.42
C ARG A 1018 46.86 9.26 -8.75
N GLY A 1019 46.30 9.94 -7.75
CA GLY A 1019 45.88 11.34 -7.84
C GLY A 1019 46.32 12.19 -6.64
N GLY A 1020 46.26 13.51 -6.82
CA GLY A 1020 46.57 14.50 -5.78
C GLY A 1020 48.00 14.39 -5.25
N ILE A 1021 48.17 14.47 -3.93
CA ILE A 1021 49.49 14.40 -3.30
C ILE A 1021 50.20 13.06 -3.56
N SER A 1022 49.47 12.00 -3.93
CA SER A 1022 50.05 10.67 -4.11
C SER A 1022 50.96 10.51 -5.33
N LEU A 1023 50.85 11.41 -6.32
CA LEU A 1023 51.71 11.43 -7.50
C LEU A 1023 53.20 11.49 -7.15
N ASN A 1024 53.53 12.17 -6.05
CA ASN A 1024 54.90 12.41 -5.61
C ASN A 1024 55.32 11.52 -4.43
N ILE A 1025 54.50 10.54 -4.02
CA ILE A 1025 54.80 9.66 -2.88
C ILE A 1025 55.42 8.36 -3.41
N PRO A 1026 56.66 8.02 -3.02
CA PRO A 1026 57.25 6.72 -3.36
C PRO A 1026 56.47 5.59 -2.69
N THR A 1027 56.02 4.58 -3.44
CA THR A 1027 55.32 3.44 -2.84
C THR A 1027 56.25 2.25 -2.70
N ARG A 1028 56.16 1.52 -1.58
CA ARG A 1028 56.92 0.28 -1.39
C ARG A 1028 56.61 -0.76 -2.48
N THR A 1029 55.39 -0.73 -3.02
CA THR A 1029 54.95 -1.60 -4.11
C THR A 1029 55.72 -1.39 -5.41
N ASP A 1030 56.38 -0.24 -5.58
CA ASP A 1030 57.29 0.02 -6.71
C ASP A 1030 58.60 -0.79 -6.62
N ARG A 1031 58.92 -1.38 -5.45
CA ARG A 1031 60.11 -2.21 -5.20
C ARG A 1031 59.79 -3.67 -4.90
N THR A 1032 58.62 -3.96 -4.31
CA THR A 1032 58.22 -5.33 -3.96
C THR A 1032 56.71 -5.48 -4.09
N PRO A 1033 56.21 -6.35 -4.99
CA PRO A 1033 54.77 -6.45 -5.28
C PRO A 1033 53.97 -7.22 -4.22
N THR A 1034 54.61 -7.87 -3.24
CA THR A 1034 53.90 -8.69 -2.23
C THR A 1034 53.01 -7.84 -1.32
N LEU A 1035 51.75 -8.24 -1.19
CA LEU A 1035 50.76 -7.66 -0.28
C LEU A 1035 51.14 -7.98 1.18
N ARG A 1036 51.47 -6.97 1.99
CA ARG A 1036 51.85 -7.14 3.41
C ARG A 1036 51.39 -5.95 4.25
N GLY A 1037 51.33 -6.14 5.57
CA GLY A 1037 50.99 -5.09 6.54
C GLY A 1037 49.50 -4.72 6.49
N THR A 1038 49.17 -3.45 6.79
CA THR A 1038 47.79 -2.96 6.89
C THR A 1038 46.96 -3.22 5.61
N LYS A 1039 47.57 -3.15 4.43
CA LYS A 1039 46.87 -3.46 3.16
C LYS A 1039 46.46 -4.94 3.06
N ASN A 1040 47.28 -5.85 3.58
CA ASN A 1040 46.95 -7.27 3.65
C ASN A 1040 45.81 -7.52 4.64
N GLN A 1041 45.88 -6.86 5.80
CA GLN A 1041 44.84 -6.94 6.82
C GLN A 1041 43.48 -6.46 6.28
N VAL A 1042 43.44 -5.32 5.58
CA VAL A 1042 42.21 -4.79 4.94
C VAL A 1042 41.67 -5.75 3.89
N ALA A 1043 42.55 -6.33 3.07
CA ALA A 1043 42.15 -7.30 2.04
C ALA A 1043 41.56 -8.59 2.64
N LEU A 1044 42.03 -9.02 3.82
CA LEU A 1044 41.53 -10.20 4.54
C LEU A 1044 40.25 -9.90 5.31
N GLU A 1045 40.21 -8.79 6.06
CA GLU A 1045 39.06 -8.39 6.88
C GLU A 1045 37.89 -7.89 6.03
N ARG A 1046 38.15 -7.48 4.77
CA ARG A 1046 37.14 -6.99 3.81
C ARG A 1046 36.33 -5.81 4.37
N ARG A 1047 36.96 -5.01 5.24
CA ARG A 1047 36.37 -3.86 5.92
C ARG A 1047 37.23 -2.62 5.75
N VAL A 1048 36.59 -1.46 5.65
CA VAL A 1048 37.27 -0.16 5.63
C VAL A 1048 38.16 -0.01 6.87
N PHE A 1049 39.33 0.61 6.67
CA PHE A 1049 40.31 0.81 7.73
C PHE A 1049 40.93 2.19 7.64
N VAL A 1050 40.95 2.89 8.76
CA VAL A 1050 41.60 4.17 8.98
C VAL A 1050 42.94 3.94 9.65
N ALA A 1051 44.01 4.51 9.09
CA ALA A 1051 45.36 4.38 9.62
C ALA A 1051 46.14 5.69 9.55
N ARG A 1052 47.22 5.77 10.35
CA ARG A 1052 48.26 6.80 10.23
C ARG A 1052 49.55 6.17 9.72
N GLY A 1053 50.15 6.74 8.67
CA GLY A 1053 51.36 6.23 8.04
C GLY A 1053 52.54 6.23 9.02
N ARG A 1054 53.15 5.06 9.25
CA ARG A 1054 54.27 4.93 10.22
C ARG A 1054 55.53 5.70 9.84
N SER A 1055 55.75 5.94 8.55
CA SER A 1055 56.95 6.60 8.03
C SER A 1055 56.77 8.09 7.76
N ASP A 1056 55.53 8.55 7.55
CA ASP A 1056 55.23 9.91 7.10
C ASP A 1056 54.09 10.60 7.87
N GLY A 1057 53.50 9.94 8.87
CA GLY A 1057 52.49 10.50 9.77
C GLY A 1057 51.14 10.82 9.13
N ARG A 1058 50.95 10.48 7.85
CA ARG A 1058 49.76 10.87 7.07
C ARG A 1058 48.55 10.01 7.39
N SER A 1059 47.38 10.63 7.48
CA SER A 1059 46.11 9.93 7.66
C SER A 1059 45.63 9.33 6.34
N ILE A 1060 45.26 8.06 6.40
CA ILE A 1060 44.80 7.30 5.23
C ILE A 1060 43.54 6.50 5.56
N ILE A 1061 42.65 6.40 4.58
CA ILE A 1061 41.49 5.52 4.60
C ILE A 1061 41.69 4.49 3.49
N ILE A 1062 41.69 3.20 3.85
CA ILE A 1062 41.86 2.10 2.91
C ILE A 1062 40.51 1.39 2.74
N VAL A 1063 40.02 1.36 1.50
CA VAL A 1063 38.73 0.81 1.11
C VAL A 1063 38.95 -0.44 0.26
N PRO A 1064 38.42 -1.61 0.65
CA PRO A 1064 38.51 -2.82 -0.16
C PRO A 1064 37.52 -2.81 -1.34
N GLU A 1065 37.99 -3.19 -2.53
CA GLU A 1065 37.16 -3.45 -3.71
C GLU A 1065 36.92 -4.96 -3.83
N LEU A 1066 35.67 -5.38 -3.63
CA LEU A 1066 35.27 -6.79 -3.56
C LEU A 1066 34.63 -7.27 -4.86
N LYS A 1067 34.90 -8.50 -5.25
CA LYS A 1067 34.17 -9.22 -6.29
C LYS A 1067 33.99 -10.67 -5.85
N ASP A 1068 32.75 -11.17 -5.87
CA ASP A 1068 32.43 -12.53 -5.40
C ASP A 1068 32.96 -12.80 -3.98
N ASN A 1069 32.86 -11.80 -3.10
CA ASN A 1069 33.40 -11.78 -1.73
C ASN A 1069 34.95 -11.84 -1.63
N VAL A 1070 35.68 -11.73 -2.74
CA VAL A 1070 37.15 -11.69 -2.75
C VAL A 1070 37.65 -10.26 -3.00
N THR A 1071 38.66 -9.81 -2.26
CA THR A 1071 39.29 -8.50 -2.49
C THR A 1071 40.09 -8.50 -3.79
N THR A 1072 39.62 -7.77 -4.79
CA THR A 1072 40.26 -7.63 -6.12
C THR A 1072 41.00 -6.31 -6.30
N GLY A 1073 40.77 -5.35 -5.40
CA GLY A 1073 41.44 -4.06 -5.40
C GLY A 1073 41.42 -3.39 -4.04
N LEU A 1074 42.23 -2.35 -3.87
CA LEU A 1074 42.23 -1.49 -2.69
C LEU A 1074 42.32 -0.04 -3.16
N THR A 1075 41.39 0.80 -2.73
CA THR A 1075 41.46 2.25 -2.92
C THR A 1075 41.90 2.90 -1.62
N LEU A 1076 43.04 3.58 -1.66
CA LEU A 1076 43.61 4.28 -0.52
C LEU A 1076 43.46 5.78 -0.72
N LEU A 1077 42.70 6.44 0.15
CA LEU A 1077 42.56 7.89 0.17
C LEU A 1077 43.53 8.49 1.19
N GLN A 1078 44.31 9.48 0.79
CA GLN A 1078 45.02 10.33 1.73
C GLN A 1078 44.09 11.47 2.16
N VAL A 1079 43.85 11.60 3.46
CA VAL A 1079 42.86 12.54 4.00
C VAL A 1079 43.46 13.43 5.07
N ARG A 1080 42.84 14.59 5.28
CA ARG A 1080 43.02 15.42 6.48
C ARG A 1080 41.75 15.27 7.31
N PHE A 1081 41.89 14.78 8.54
CA PHE A 1081 40.76 14.75 9.48
C PHE A 1081 40.49 16.16 10.02
N ALA A 1082 39.26 16.41 10.45
CA ALA A 1082 38.94 17.57 11.27
C ALA A 1082 39.76 17.52 12.57
N ASP A 1083 40.17 18.68 13.08
CA ASP A 1083 40.97 18.71 14.32
C ASP A 1083 40.13 18.26 15.52
N ARG A 1084 38.85 18.64 15.53
CA ARG A 1084 37.87 18.30 16.58
C ARG A 1084 36.48 18.15 15.97
N LEU A 1085 35.61 17.40 16.65
CA LEU A 1085 34.19 17.26 16.33
C LEU A 1085 33.36 17.61 17.57
N SER A 1086 32.06 17.88 17.40
CA SER A 1086 31.14 17.88 18.55
C SER A 1086 31.06 16.48 19.16
N ALA A 1087 30.76 16.36 20.45
CA ALA A 1087 30.65 15.05 21.10
C ALA A 1087 29.67 14.11 20.38
N ALA A 1088 28.52 14.65 19.93
CA ALA A 1088 27.53 13.90 19.16
C ALA A 1088 28.07 13.41 17.80
N ALA A 1089 28.77 14.27 17.05
CA ALA A 1089 29.37 13.88 15.77
C ALA A 1089 30.50 12.86 15.96
N ALA A 1090 31.36 13.05 16.97
CA ALA A 1090 32.42 12.11 17.32
C ALA A 1090 31.85 10.74 17.71
N ARG A 1091 30.78 10.70 18.51
CA ARG A 1091 30.06 9.46 18.84
C ARG A 1091 29.52 8.77 17.59
N GLY A 1092 28.81 9.49 16.73
CA GLY A 1092 28.25 8.92 15.50
C GLY A 1092 29.33 8.29 14.62
N VAL A 1093 30.42 9.02 14.36
CA VAL A 1093 31.58 8.54 13.61
C VAL A 1093 32.16 7.27 14.24
N LEU A 1094 32.35 7.26 15.57
CA LEU A 1094 32.95 6.12 16.28
C LEU A 1094 32.01 4.91 16.38
N GLN A 1095 30.70 5.10 16.44
CA GLN A 1095 29.72 4.02 16.40
C GLN A 1095 29.68 3.36 15.01
N GLY A 1096 29.62 4.17 13.95
CA GLY A 1096 29.63 3.67 12.58
C GLY A 1096 30.97 3.05 12.15
N TYR A 1097 32.09 3.61 12.62
CA TYR A 1097 33.42 3.06 12.34
C TYR A 1097 33.84 2.02 13.38
N ARG A 1098 33.58 0.74 13.08
CA ARG A 1098 33.98 -0.44 13.87
C ARG A 1098 33.46 -0.42 15.32
N ASN A 1099 32.37 0.30 15.60
CA ASN A 1099 31.78 0.48 16.94
C ASN A 1099 32.81 0.83 18.03
N ARG A 1100 33.81 1.65 17.66
CA ARG A 1100 34.87 2.09 18.57
C ARG A 1100 34.32 2.86 19.77
N TYR A 1101 33.18 3.54 19.64
CA TYR A 1101 32.56 4.26 20.76
C TYR A 1101 32.27 3.33 21.94
N SER A 1102 31.60 2.21 21.67
CA SER A 1102 31.26 1.23 22.72
C SER A 1102 32.53 0.65 23.32
N ALA A 1103 33.52 0.29 22.50
CA ALA A 1103 34.79 -0.24 22.98
C ALA A 1103 35.56 0.75 23.88
N VAL A 1104 35.60 2.04 23.53
CA VAL A 1104 36.22 3.08 24.37
C VAL A 1104 35.44 3.27 25.65
N ARG A 1105 34.11 3.39 25.57
CA ARG A 1105 33.25 3.52 26.74
C ARG A 1105 33.47 2.35 27.69
N ASP A 1106 33.43 1.12 27.21
CA ASP A 1106 33.56 -0.07 28.03
C ASP A 1106 34.96 -0.15 28.68
N ALA A 1107 36.03 0.21 27.94
CA ALA A 1107 37.39 0.28 28.48
C ALA A 1107 37.59 1.40 29.53
N VAL A 1108 36.92 2.54 29.36
CA VAL A 1108 36.94 3.62 30.35
C VAL A 1108 36.16 3.22 31.59
N MET A 1109 34.97 2.63 31.42
CA MET A 1109 34.09 2.18 32.49
C MET A 1109 34.68 1.01 33.30
N GLU A 1110 35.74 0.37 32.79
CA GLU A 1110 36.52 -0.61 33.56
C GLU A 1110 37.31 0.05 34.71
N THR A 1111 37.70 1.32 34.56
CA THR A 1111 38.49 2.06 35.55
C THR A 1111 37.81 3.29 36.14
N GLU A 1112 36.81 3.86 35.46
CA GLU A 1112 36.08 5.08 35.86
C GLU A 1112 34.60 4.77 36.11
N GLU A 1113 33.97 5.42 37.09
CA GLU A 1113 32.56 5.17 37.46
C GLU A 1113 31.56 5.67 36.40
N THR A 1114 31.95 6.67 35.61
CA THR A 1114 31.10 7.27 34.57
C THR A 1114 31.90 7.64 33.33
N PHE A 1115 31.32 7.43 32.14
CA PHE A 1115 31.92 7.85 30.88
C PHE A 1115 31.55 9.30 30.55
N ARG A 1116 32.54 10.19 30.59
CA ARG A 1116 32.40 11.61 30.21
C ARG A 1116 32.39 11.77 28.69
N GLU A 1117 31.20 11.68 28.10
CA GLU A 1117 30.99 11.77 26.65
C GLU A 1117 31.42 13.15 26.08
N ASP A 1118 31.34 14.21 26.88
CA ASP A 1118 31.76 15.56 26.49
C ASP A 1118 33.26 15.66 26.16
N LEU A 1119 34.11 14.82 26.77
CA LEU A 1119 35.55 14.79 26.48
C LEU A 1119 35.86 14.31 25.06
N LEU A 1120 34.91 13.68 24.35
CA LEU A 1120 35.06 13.34 22.94
C LEU A 1120 35.28 14.59 22.08
N ALA A 1121 34.68 15.73 22.46
CA ALA A 1121 34.84 16.98 21.72
C ALA A 1121 36.24 17.60 21.88
N ASP A 1122 36.98 17.19 22.92
CA ASP A 1122 38.32 17.69 23.21
C ASP A 1122 39.44 16.84 22.59
N GLN A 1123 39.11 15.66 22.06
CA GLN A 1123 40.09 14.76 21.44
C GLN A 1123 40.34 15.10 19.96
N ASP A 1124 41.59 14.85 19.54
CA ASP A 1124 41.94 14.83 18.11
C ASP A 1124 41.22 13.68 17.40
N VAL A 1125 40.55 13.99 16.29
CA VAL A 1125 39.74 13.01 15.54
C VAL A 1125 40.60 11.90 14.94
N GLY A 1126 41.81 12.23 14.49
CA GLY A 1126 42.77 11.25 14.00
C GLY A 1126 43.16 10.24 15.08
N ASP A 1127 43.38 10.72 16.30
CA ASP A 1127 43.65 9.88 17.46
C ASP A 1127 42.43 9.00 17.84
N LEU A 1128 41.23 9.58 17.86
CA LEU A 1128 39.97 8.84 18.11
C LEU A 1128 39.81 7.63 17.16
N LEU A 1129 40.20 7.81 15.89
CA LEU A 1129 40.06 6.79 14.85
C LEU A 1129 41.23 5.80 14.77
N THR A 1130 42.44 6.17 15.22
CA THR A 1130 43.65 5.37 14.96
C THR A 1130 44.37 4.82 16.19
N LEU A 1131 44.20 5.40 17.38
CA LEU A 1131 44.88 4.90 18.58
C LEU A 1131 44.28 3.57 19.06
N PRO A 1132 45.07 2.72 19.73
CA PRO A 1132 44.54 1.58 20.47
C PRO A 1132 43.47 2.03 21.48
N ILE A 1133 42.44 1.20 21.69
CA ILE A 1133 41.30 1.54 22.56
C ILE A 1133 41.77 1.85 23.99
N ASN A 1134 42.72 1.08 24.53
CA ASN A 1134 43.23 1.29 25.88
C ASN A 1134 44.01 2.60 26.02
N ASP A 1135 44.85 2.95 25.04
CA ASP A 1135 45.59 4.22 25.02
C ASP A 1135 44.64 5.42 24.93
N LEU A 1136 43.50 5.24 24.25
CA LEU A 1136 42.47 6.27 24.16
C LEU A 1136 41.68 6.37 25.46
N ALA A 1137 41.31 5.23 26.07
CA ALA A 1137 40.62 5.17 27.36
C ALA A 1137 41.45 5.80 28.50
N ASP A 1138 42.78 5.66 28.46
CA ASP A 1138 43.68 6.31 29.42
C ASP A 1138 43.52 7.84 29.45
N ARG A 1139 43.05 8.48 28.35
CA ARG A 1139 42.79 9.93 28.29
C ARG A 1139 41.53 10.37 29.03
N TRP A 1140 40.70 9.42 29.47
CA TRP A 1140 39.54 9.66 30.32
C TRP A 1140 39.87 9.49 31.81
N ARG A 1141 41.10 9.11 32.16
CA ARG A 1141 41.54 9.04 33.57
C ARG A 1141 41.77 10.43 34.14
N VAL A 1142 41.26 10.64 35.35
CA VAL A 1142 41.28 11.96 36.01
C VAL A 1142 42.64 12.32 36.63
N ASP A 1143 43.65 11.44 36.60
CA ASP A 1143 44.97 11.70 37.18
C ASP A 1143 46.14 11.47 36.19
N GLY A 1144 46.73 12.57 35.67
CA GLY A 1144 48.06 12.57 35.05
C GLY A 1144 48.34 13.69 34.05
N GLY A 1145 48.95 14.79 34.52
CA GLY A 1145 49.66 15.75 33.67
C GLY A 1145 51.06 15.29 33.25
#